data_AF-A0A8G0PAL9-F1
#
_entry.id   AF-A0A8G0PAL9-F1
#
_cell.length_a   1.000
_cell.length_b   1.000
_cell.length_c   1.000
_cell.angle_alpha   90.00
_cell.angle_beta   90.00
_cell.angle_gamma   90.00
#
_symmetry.space_group_name_H-M   'P 1'
#
loop_
_entity.id
_entity.type
_entity.pdbx_description
1 polymer ?
#
loop_
_entity_poly.entity_id
_entity_poly.type
_entity_poly.pdbx_seq_one_letter_code
_entity_poly.pdbx_strand_id
1 'polypeptide(L)'
;MLALSYLIDQNLVKSEEKFNECLKIANIEYGNINQTATIILEKLYSINIQNKKYDKALEYLNELILIHKNLFGTNNVKYTDYLYKKSMLYDDLNNFSMSEKTLFDLSQVLKETKGVNSIEYQLNLRYIATFYKKNKKIDLAQKKYLESHRLQKLNLSDLLIDEYIFTLKTIAIFYLEQFDFDKSKAFYIEAQELVLKTYTIYSKEYLKVCYELARLYSLQKKYTESEKLFLSIIDIARKNISLKDEEHEAILELGEIYSTTNDFKKAEYYYKKTIEISSNITYNINANKGLHHIYLSQDDFKNAEKYLINSISLCKKKFGNESRESLDLLLKSTFFYSSIGDEKKMYQYLNEATSIFNNNDILSSDKHLMIIFSMRWSNIYLSNKEFNKAINALNKVIELSEENPTYNYNSNFCASIYCSIAHIYFYKNDLKNSLLHYEKALKNRNKNIIDDLEFNIYFGLLEVYSSSNDISNYTTTLNSVVNLIKVMESKHFISYRTYYNFLKLLSNNNHYDSLFLEYYKKFDYKRKQNIFNILDILSEHQLLNSVNKSYSNLLNFELSTLTKNNYNIVTDFNSYTYNYNLLLKNLTLRNQKRIKKDIEVNGVPEIKIKYNNLIEYKKQLNKLEEQSTIKSEAYLSLLASTESLEKDLVRSSSTFAKPQNELTTSRKQIQEKLKPNEVVIDLVSFNYYNKKWTDSIMYGAFVIKKDSKFPKFVNLFEEKQLAVLLERNNKAHDSIQSKIINKQYSDKEISNLFYKPLEAELKNSNTIYLAPSGLAHQINFKALPVNTNQTLGEKYKLILLGSTTTLVDYKPLTINKKIILRLFYMVELITTKNSLRFIKKLIQTN
;
A
#
# COMPACT_ATOMS: atom_id res chain seq x y z
N MET A 1 32.55 28.44 -35.15
CA MET A 1 31.35 27.81 -35.77
C MET A 1 31.30 26.30 -35.53
N LEU A 2 32.34 25.55 -35.89
CA LEU A 2 32.38 24.09 -35.66
C LEU A 2 32.12 23.67 -34.20
N ALA A 3 32.71 24.38 -33.22
CA ALA A 3 32.48 24.14 -31.80
C ALA A 3 31.02 24.35 -31.35
N LEU A 4 30.33 25.34 -31.95
CA LEU A 4 28.91 25.62 -31.67
C LEU A 4 27.99 24.58 -32.31
N SER A 5 28.34 24.06 -33.50
CA SER A 5 27.59 22.96 -34.13
C SER A 5 27.57 21.74 -33.22
N TYR A 6 28.75 21.32 -32.71
CA TYR A 6 28.83 20.21 -31.77
C TYR A 6 28.08 20.48 -30.46
N LEU A 7 27.96 21.73 -30.02
CA LEU A 7 27.17 22.09 -28.84
C LEU A 7 25.67 21.91 -29.08
N ILE A 8 25.18 22.30 -30.25
CA ILE A 8 23.77 22.14 -30.66
C ILE A 8 23.43 20.64 -30.77
N ASP A 9 24.36 19.85 -31.30
CA ASP A 9 24.24 18.39 -31.41
C ASP A 9 24.44 17.65 -30.06
N GLN A 10 24.56 18.38 -28.95
CA GLN A 10 24.87 17.88 -27.60
C GLN A 10 26.16 17.05 -27.50
N ASN A 11 27.06 17.16 -28.46
CA ASN A 11 28.39 16.56 -28.42
C ASN A 11 29.36 17.46 -27.64
N LEU A 12 29.18 17.49 -26.32
CA LEU A 12 29.87 18.39 -25.40
C LEU A 12 31.40 18.17 -25.39
N VAL A 13 31.87 16.94 -25.61
CA VAL A 13 33.31 16.61 -25.63
C VAL A 13 34.00 17.23 -26.83
N LYS A 14 33.45 17.02 -28.05
CA LYS A 14 34.02 17.63 -29.27
C LYS A 14 33.85 19.15 -29.27
N SER A 15 32.77 19.65 -28.68
CA SER A 15 32.56 21.09 -28.49
C SER A 15 33.66 21.68 -27.59
N GLU A 16 33.93 21.07 -26.42
CA GLU A 16 35.00 21.47 -25.49
C GLU A 16 36.37 21.50 -26.19
N GLU A 17 36.71 20.45 -26.95
CA GLU A 17 37.97 20.36 -27.70
C GLU A 17 38.12 21.52 -28.69
N LYS A 18 37.09 21.78 -29.51
CA LYS A 18 37.13 22.85 -30.51
C LYS A 18 37.10 24.26 -29.92
N PHE A 19 36.46 24.46 -28.76
CA PHE A 19 36.56 25.73 -28.05
C PHE A 19 37.96 25.93 -27.42
N ASN A 20 38.62 24.89 -26.94
CA ASN A 20 40.00 24.97 -26.47
C ASN A 20 41.00 25.29 -27.61
N GLU A 21 40.79 24.72 -28.81
CA GLU A 21 41.55 25.12 -30.01
C GLU A 21 41.33 26.60 -30.34
N CYS A 22 40.08 27.08 -30.31
CA CYS A 22 39.77 28.50 -30.52
C CYS A 22 40.44 29.39 -29.48
N LEU A 23 40.47 28.98 -28.21
CA LEU A 23 41.11 29.74 -27.14
C LEU A 23 42.62 29.88 -27.37
N LYS A 24 43.29 28.79 -27.79
CA LYS A 24 44.72 28.81 -28.13
C LYS A 24 45.02 29.78 -29.28
N ILE A 25 44.22 29.75 -30.34
CA ILE A 25 44.37 30.66 -31.49
C ILE A 25 44.16 32.10 -31.04
N ALA A 26 43.09 32.37 -30.28
CA ALA A 26 42.80 33.71 -29.77
C ALA A 26 43.93 34.26 -28.89
N ASN A 27 44.54 33.42 -28.05
CA ASN A 27 45.66 33.81 -27.20
C ASN A 27 46.95 34.09 -28.01
N ILE A 28 47.18 33.38 -29.11
CA ILE A 28 48.31 33.63 -30.02
C ILE A 28 48.11 34.94 -30.79
N GLU A 29 46.93 35.17 -31.34
CA GLU A 29 46.65 36.33 -32.19
C GLU A 29 46.51 37.64 -31.41
N TYR A 30 45.86 37.60 -30.25
CA TYR A 30 45.46 38.79 -29.50
C TYR A 30 46.13 38.90 -28.11
N GLY A 31 47.03 37.96 -27.77
CA GLY A 31 47.65 37.86 -26.43
C GLY A 31 46.73 37.26 -25.37
N ASN A 32 47.24 36.90 -24.20
CA ASN A 32 46.47 36.16 -23.18
C ASN A 32 45.38 37.00 -22.46
N ILE A 33 45.36 38.32 -22.62
CA ILE A 33 44.39 39.23 -21.98
C ILE A 33 43.65 39.96 -23.10
N ASN A 34 42.61 39.33 -23.64
CA ASN A 34 41.82 39.88 -24.74
C ASN A 34 40.33 39.55 -24.58
N GLN A 35 39.47 40.33 -25.25
CA GLN A 35 38.00 40.17 -25.16
C GLN A 35 37.49 38.91 -25.89
N THR A 36 38.17 38.46 -26.94
CA THR A 36 37.79 37.24 -27.68
C THR A 36 37.92 36.00 -26.80
N ALA A 37 38.96 35.95 -25.96
CA ALA A 37 39.19 34.88 -25.00
C ALA A 37 38.08 34.80 -23.94
N THR A 38 37.51 35.93 -23.49
CA THR A 38 36.44 35.90 -22.48
C THR A 38 35.16 35.24 -23.01
N ILE A 39 34.79 35.51 -24.26
CA ILE A 39 33.63 34.86 -24.90
C ILE A 39 33.84 33.35 -25.01
N ILE A 40 35.06 32.92 -25.38
CA ILE A 40 35.39 31.50 -25.51
C ILE A 40 35.41 30.81 -24.15
N LEU A 41 36.00 31.44 -23.14
CA LEU A 41 36.05 30.92 -21.78
C LEU A 41 34.67 30.83 -21.12
N GLU A 42 33.75 31.78 -21.38
CA GLU A 42 32.35 31.66 -20.92
C GLU A 42 31.67 30.41 -21.48
N LYS A 43 31.96 30.07 -22.75
CA LYS A 43 31.46 28.83 -23.38
C LYS A 43 32.10 27.59 -22.78
N LEU A 44 33.42 27.57 -22.61
CA LEU A 44 34.13 26.47 -21.95
C LEU A 44 33.65 26.23 -20.52
N TYR A 45 33.47 27.31 -19.74
CA TYR A 45 32.84 27.25 -18.42
C TYR A 45 31.46 26.59 -18.50
N SER A 46 30.56 27.07 -19.37
CA SER A 46 29.20 26.55 -19.48
C SER A 46 29.14 25.07 -19.87
N ILE A 47 30.01 24.63 -20.79
CA ILE A 47 30.13 23.23 -21.23
C ILE A 47 30.59 22.35 -20.08
N ASN A 48 31.56 22.82 -19.28
CA ASN A 48 32.08 22.05 -18.16
C ASN A 48 31.09 21.99 -16.98
N ILE A 49 30.29 23.04 -16.75
CA ILE A 49 29.15 22.97 -15.83
C ILE A 49 28.14 21.92 -16.27
N GLN A 50 27.75 21.92 -17.56
CA GLN A 50 26.82 20.91 -18.11
C GLN A 50 27.36 19.47 -17.98
N ASN A 51 28.68 19.30 -18.15
CA ASN A 51 29.37 18.02 -17.96
C ASN A 51 29.70 17.69 -16.49
N LYS A 52 29.28 18.52 -15.51
CA LYS A 52 29.62 18.39 -14.08
C LYS A 52 31.13 18.31 -13.79
N LYS A 53 31.98 18.84 -14.69
CA LYS A 53 33.43 18.96 -14.52
C LYS A 53 33.75 20.27 -13.80
N TYR A 54 33.41 20.35 -12.52
CA TYR A 54 33.46 21.60 -11.74
C TYR A 54 34.88 22.16 -11.56
N ASP A 55 35.90 21.30 -11.44
CA ASP A 55 37.29 21.74 -11.32
C ASP A 55 37.77 22.48 -12.57
N LYS A 56 37.50 21.92 -13.77
CA LYS A 56 37.80 22.59 -15.05
C LYS A 56 37.00 23.87 -15.22
N ALA A 57 35.71 23.86 -14.85
CA ALA A 57 34.89 25.06 -14.89
C ALA A 57 35.47 26.17 -14.00
N LEU A 58 36.03 25.81 -12.84
CA LEU A 58 36.70 26.73 -11.92
C LEU A 58 38.00 27.30 -12.51
N GLU A 59 38.79 26.48 -13.22
CA GLU A 59 39.98 26.95 -13.96
C GLU A 59 39.61 28.04 -14.98
N TYR A 60 38.65 27.75 -15.86
CA TYR A 60 38.19 28.71 -16.87
C TYR A 60 37.59 29.97 -16.24
N LEU A 61 36.88 29.84 -15.11
CA LEU A 61 36.32 30.97 -14.40
C LEU A 61 37.41 31.84 -13.73
N ASN A 62 38.49 31.23 -13.24
CA ASN A 62 39.64 31.99 -12.70
C ASN A 62 40.34 32.79 -13.80
N GLU A 63 40.52 32.22 -15.00
CA GLU A 63 41.03 32.95 -16.16
C GLU A 63 40.10 34.10 -16.57
N LEU A 64 38.79 33.88 -16.60
CA LEU A 64 37.80 34.93 -16.86
C LEU A 64 37.91 36.10 -15.89
N ILE A 65 38.02 35.81 -14.59
CA ILE A 65 38.16 36.82 -13.54
C ILE A 65 39.45 37.62 -13.74
N LEU A 66 40.55 36.97 -14.09
CA LEU A 66 41.84 37.63 -14.33
C LEU A 66 41.78 38.54 -15.55
N ILE A 67 41.29 38.05 -16.69
CA ILE A 67 41.19 38.82 -17.93
C ILE A 67 40.26 40.03 -17.72
N HIS A 68 39.09 39.82 -17.12
CA HIS A 68 38.16 40.92 -16.88
C HIS A 68 38.68 41.95 -15.88
N LYS A 69 39.39 41.52 -14.83
CA LYS A 69 40.03 42.44 -13.89
C LYS A 69 41.07 43.34 -14.58
N ASN A 70 41.87 42.77 -15.48
CA ASN A 70 42.93 43.50 -16.16
C ASN A 70 42.41 44.41 -17.28
N LEU A 71 41.36 43.99 -17.99
CA LEU A 71 40.77 44.79 -19.08
C LEU A 71 39.85 45.90 -18.58
N PHE A 72 39.07 45.65 -17.53
CA PHE A 72 37.94 46.51 -17.14
C PHE A 72 37.95 46.92 -15.67
N GLY A 73 38.94 46.48 -14.89
CA GLY A 73 39.00 46.71 -13.45
C GLY A 73 37.94 45.94 -12.66
N THR A 74 37.86 46.23 -11.36
CA THR A 74 36.96 45.55 -10.41
C THR A 74 35.56 46.16 -10.34
N ASN A 75 35.34 47.34 -10.93
CA ASN A 75 34.04 48.05 -10.92
C ASN A 75 33.05 47.53 -12.01
N ASN A 76 33.46 46.55 -12.82
CA ASN A 76 32.63 46.02 -13.90
C ASN A 76 31.61 44.97 -13.38
N VAL A 77 30.35 45.06 -13.82
CA VAL A 77 29.26 44.13 -13.45
C VAL A 77 29.63 42.66 -13.75
N LYS A 78 30.34 42.39 -14.85
CA LYS A 78 30.80 41.04 -15.20
C LYS A 78 31.81 40.50 -14.20
N TYR A 79 32.71 41.34 -13.68
CA TYR A 79 33.67 40.93 -12.65
C TYR A 79 32.94 40.44 -11.39
N THR A 80 31.90 41.15 -10.96
CA THR A 80 31.09 40.77 -9.80
C THR A 80 30.26 39.50 -10.03
N ASP A 81 29.74 39.30 -11.25
CA ASP A 81 29.03 38.06 -11.64
C ASP A 81 29.95 36.84 -11.62
N TYR A 82 31.19 36.96 -12.10
CA TYR A 82 32.14 35.85 -12.05
C TYR A 82 32.57 35.49 -10.62
N LEU A 83 32.74 36.48 -9.73
CA LEU A 83 33.00 36.20 -8.32
C LEU A 83 31.84 35.44 -7.67
N TYR A 84 30.59 35.79 -7.99
CA TYR A 84 29.42 35.04 -7.50
C TYR A 84 29.37 33.62 -8.08
N LYS A 85 29.62 33.43 -9.37
CA LYS A 85 29.72 32.10 -9.99
C LYS A 85 30.84 31.27 -9.37
N LYS A 86 31.94 31.91 -8.95
CA LYS A 86 33.07 31.27 -8.30
C LYS A 86 32.71 30.79 -6.90
N SER A 87 31.96 31.58 -6.13
CA SER A 87 31.44 31.09 -4.83
C SER A 87 30.48 29.91 -5.01
N MET A 88 29.61 29.95 -6.03
CA MET A 88 28.72 28.81 -6.32
C MET A 88 29.49 27.54 -6.68
N LEU A 89 30.54 27.65 -7.51
CA LEU A 89 31.40 26.51 -7.84
C LEU A 89 32.12 25.95 -6.61
N TYR A 90 32.62 26.82 -5.72
CA TYR A 90 33.20 26.36 -4.46
C TYR A 90 32.18 25.66 -3.57
N ASP A 91 30.92 26.10 -3.55
CA ASP A 91 29.84 25.39 -2.85
C ASP A 91 29.57 24.01 -3.44
N ASP A 92 29.57 23.88 -4.78
CA ASP A 92 29.35 22.59 -5.46
C ASP A 92 30.53 21.63 -5.28
N LEU A 93 31.74 22.16 -5.07
CA LEU A 93 32.95 21.43 -4.68
C LEU A 93 33.07 21.19 -3.16
N ASN A 94 32.05 21.56 -2.36
CA ASN A 94 32.05 21.49 -0.89
C ASN A 94 33.19 22.27 -0.20
N ASN A 95 33.78 23.27 -0.86
CA ASN A 95 34.80 24.15 -0.30
C ASN A 95 34.19 25.43 0.30
N PHE A 96 33.46 25.26 1.41
CA PHE A 96 32.66 26.32 2.02
C PHE A 96 33.49 27.52 2.50
N SER A 97 34.72 27.31 2.95
CA SER A 97 35.62 28.39 3.38
C SER A 97 35.95 29.33 2.22
N MET A 98 36.28 28.77 1.05
CA MET A 98 36.60 29.56 -0.14
C MET A 98 35.37 30.23 -0.74
N SER A 99 34.21 29.57 -0.67
CA SER A 99 32.93 30.18 -1.07
C SER A 99 32.57 31.38 -0.18
N GLU A 100 32.65 31.22 1.15
CA GLU A 100 32.41 32.30 2.12
C GLU A 100 33.34 33.48 1.83
N LYS A 101 34.65 33.22 1.73
CA LYS A 101 35.65 34.24 1.41
C LYS A 101 35.32 34.98 0.10
N THR A 102 34.97 34.25 -0.95
CA THR A 102 34.66 34.84 -2.27
C THR A 102 33.41 35.73 -2.21
N LEU A 103 32.38 35.34 -1.45
CA LEU A 103 31.19 36.16 -1.24
C LEU A 103 31.48 37.44 -0.43
N PHE A 104 32.35 37.36 0.58
CA PHE A 104 32.81 38.53 1.34
C PHE A 104 33.67 39.48 0.50
N ASP A 105 34.60 38.94 -0.28
CA ASP A 105 35.41 39.72 -1.21
C ASP A 105 34.50 40.47 -2.20
N LEU A 106 33.48 39.78 -2.74
CA LEU A 106 32.47 40.38 -3.60
C LEU A 106 31.67 41.48 -2.88
N SER A 107 31.23 41.23 -1.64
CA SER A 107 30.53 42.23 -0.82
C SER A 107 31.38 43.49 -0.59
N GLN A 108 32.68 43.32 -0.35
CA GLN A 108 33.60 44.43 -0.12
C GLN A 108 33.80 45.25 -1.40
N VAL A 109 34.06 44.58 -2.53
CA VAL A 109 34.19 45.25 -3.84
C VAL A 109 32.93 46.04 -4.16
N LEU A 110 31.74 45.46 -3.98
CA LEU A 110 30.47 46.15 -4.24
C LEU A 110 30.26 47.36 -3.32
N LYS A 111 30.63 47.24 -2.04
CA LYS A 111 30.52 48.33 -1.07
C LYS A 111 31.43 49.51 -1.43
N GLU A 112 32.67 49.24 -1.83
CA GLU A 112 33.65 50.27 -2.19
C GLU A 112 33.37 50.91 -3.55
N THR A 113 32.96 50.13 -4.53
CA THR A 113 32.81 50.59 -5.92
C THR A 113 31.43 51.19 -6.21
N LYS A 114 30.37 50.65 -5.60
CA LYS A 114 28.97 51.02 -5.89
C LYS A 114 28.18 51.51 -4.67
N GLY A 115 28.71 51.33 -3.47
CA GLY A 115 28.04 51.72 -2.22
C GLY A 115 26.91 50.77 -1.80
N VAL A 116 26.49 50.91 -0.54
CA VAL A 116 25.50 50.01 0.10
C VAL A 116 24.07 50.16 -0.44
N ASN A 117 23.78 51.27 -1.12
CA ASN A 117 22.47 51.52 -1.73
C ASN A 117 22.33 50.95 -3.14
N SER A 118 23.42 50.40 -3.71
CA SER A 118 23.37 49.75 -5.03
C SER A 118 22.53 48.47 -4.99
N ILE A 119 21.85 48.18 -6.11
CA ILE A 119 21.06 46.96 -6.28
C ILE A 119 21.96 45.74 -6.08
N GLU A 120 23.14 45.74 -6.70
CA GLU A 120 24.07 44.62 -6.67
C GLU A 120 24.56 44.29 -5.25
N TYR A 121 24.84 45.30 -4.42
CA TYR A 121 25.19 45.08 -3.02
C TYR A 121 24.06 44.41 -2.23
N GLN A 122 22.82 44.89 -2.43
CA GLN A 122 21.65 44.37 -1.75
C GLN A 122 21.33 42.93 -2.18
N LEU A 123 21.53 42.59 -3.46
CA LEU A 123 21.42 41.23 -3.98
C LEU A 123 22.50 40.31 -3.42
N ASN A 124 23.74 40.81 -3.32
CA ASN A 124 24.84 40.05 -2.72
C ASN A 124 24.55 39.67 -1.25
N LEU A 125 23.93 40.56 -0.47
CA LEU A 125 23.49 40.22 0.90
C LEU A 125 22.50 39.04 0.92
N ARG A 126 21.58 38.97 -0.05
CA ARG A 126 20.67 37.82 -0.20
C ARG A 126 21.43 36.54 -0.57
N TYR A 127 22.45 36.64 -1.42
CA TYR A 127 23.31 35.50 -1.76
C TYR A 127 24.12 35.00 -0.56
N ILE A 128 24.71 35.90 0.23
CA ILE A 128 25.37 35.56 1.50
C ILE A 128 24.39 34.89 2.46
N ALA A 129 23.18 35.42 2.57
CA ALA A 129 22.14 34.81 3.41
C ALA A 129 21.78 33.39 2.94
N THR A 130 21.67 33.19 1.63
CA THR A 130 21.39 31.87 1.01
C THR A 130 22.54 30.89 1.26
N PHE A 131 23.79 31.34 1.11
CA PHE A 131 24.98 30.57 1.46
C PHE A 131 24.97 30.16 2.94
N TYR A 132 24.69 31.10 3.84
CA TYR A 132 24.59 30.80 5.26
C TYR A 132 23.45 29.84 5.60
N LYS A 133 22.32 29.96 4.91
CA LYS A 133 21.20 29.00 5.01
C LYS A 133 21.65 27.60 4.60
N LYS A 134 22.28 27.44 3.43
CA LYS A 134 22.78 26.15 2.90
C LYS A 134 23.79 25.51 3.87
N ASN A 135 24.62 26.34 4.51
CA ASN A 135 25.61 25.92 5.50
C ASN A 135 25.08 25.90 6.95
N LYS A 136 23.77 25.89 7.14
CA LYS A 136 23.10 25.75 8.45
C LYS A 136 23.46 26.83 9.49
N LYS A 137 24.01 27.97 9.07
CA LYS A 137 24.28 29.15 9.91
C LYS A 137 23.03 30.04 9.97
N ILE A 138 21.96 29.55 10.62
CA ILE A 138 20.60 30.12 10.55
C ILE A 138 20.53 31.58 11.04
N ASP A 139 21.15 31.91 12.17
CA ASP A 139 21.11 33.28 12.72
C ASP A 139 21.79 34.29 11.80
N LEU A 140 22.90 33.90 11.18
CA LEU A 140 23.63 34.75 10.24
C LEU A 140 22.85 34.91 8.93
N ALA A 141 22.21 33.84 8.45
CA ALA A 141 21.32 33.89 7.30
C ALA A 141 20.16 34.87 7.54
N GLN A 142 19.49 34.77 8.69
CA GLN A 142 18.40 35.65 9.06
C GLN A 142 18.83 37.12 9.06
N LYS A 143 19.94 37.44 9.73
CA LYS A 143 20.47 38.81 9.78
C LYS A 143 20.71 39.37 8.38
N LYS A 144 21.31 38.59 7.48
CA LYS A 144 21.64 39.03 6.11
C LYS A 144 20.41 39.16 5.23
N TYR A 145 19.43 38.27 5.36
CA TYR A 145 18.14 38.40 4.69
C TYR A 145 17.39 39.68 5.11
N LEU A 146 17.31 39.95 6.41
CA LEU A 146 16.62 41.15 6.93
C LEU A 146 17.36 42.44 6.58
N GLU A 147 18.70 42.41 6.54
CA GLU A 147 19.52 43.52 6.08
C GLU A 147 19.25 43.84 4.60
N SER A 148 19.23 42.81 3.74
CA SER A 148 18.89 42.92 2.32
C SER A 148 17.48 43.50 2.13
N HIS A 149 16.47 42.94 2.82
CA HIS A 149 15.09 43.44 2.78
C HIS A 149 14.99 44.91 3.20
N ARG A 150 15.64 45.31 4.31
CA ARG A 150 15.58 46.69 4.81
C ARG A 150 16.15 47.69 3.80
N LEU A 151 17.29 47.37 3.19
CA LEU A 151 17.95 48.24 2.22
C LEU A 151 17.15 48.35 0.91
N GLN A 152 16.58 47.24 0.43
CA GLN A 152 15.73 47.23 -0.77
C GLN A 152 14.43 48.00 -0.55
N LYS A 153 13.80 47.85 0.62
CA LYS A 153 12.57 48.56 0.97
C LYS A 153 12.76 50.08 1.03
N LEU A 154 13.90 50.54 1.56
CA LEU A 154 14.21 51.97 1.68
C LEU A 154 14.51 52.63 0.33
N ASN A 155 15.10 51.89 -0.61
CA ASN A 155 15.52 52.39 -1.91
C ASN A 155 14.68 51.81 -3.06
N LEU A 156 13.40 51.54 -2.82
CA LEU A 156 12.54 50.88 -3.80
C LEU A 156 12.35 51.77 -5.03
N SER A 157 12.59 51.20 -6.21
CA SER A 157 12.40 51.83 -7.51
C SER A 157 11.86 50.79 -8.49
N ASP A 158 11.37 51.24 -9.65
CA ASP A 158 10.84 50.34 -10.69
C ASP A 158 11.87 49.31 -11.16
N LEU A 159 13.16 49.67 -11.16
CA LEU A 159 14.26 48.76 -11.52
C LEU A 159 14.55 47.69 -10.46
N LEU A 160 14.12 47.91 -9.21
CA LEU A 160 14.39 47.03 -8.07
C LEU A 160 13.18 46.17 -7.69
N ILE A 161 12.00 46.46 -8.23
CA ILE A 161 10.75 45.89 -7.73
C ILE A 161 10.70 44.36 -7.84
N ASP A 162 11.18 43.80 -8.95
CA ASP A 162 11.20 42.36 -9.19
C ASP A 162 12.16 41.63 -8.27
N GLU A 163 13.34 42.22 -8.07
CA GLU A 163 14.33 41.70 -7.16
C GLU A 163 13.86 41.76 -5.71
N TYR A 164 13.12 42.81 -5.34
CA TYR A 164 12.54 42.94 -4.03
C TYR A 164 11.42 41.90 -3.80
N ILE A 165 10.54 41.68 -4.78
CA ILE A 165 9.54 40.59 -4.75
C ILE A 165 10.24 39.24 -4.55
N PHE A 166 11.32 38.98 -5.28
CA PHE A 166 12.06 37.73 -5.15
C PHE A 166 12.74 37.60 -3.77
N THR A 167 13.27 38.69 -3.21
CA THR A 167 13.77 38.74 -1.82
C THR A 167 12.68 38.42 -0.82
N LEU A 168 11.51 39.06 -0.89
CA LEU A 168 10.38 38.80 0.01
C LEU A 168 9.97 37.32 -0.01
N LYS A 169 9.82 36.73 -1.20
CA LYS A 169 9.53 35.30 -1.35
C LYS A 169 10.62 34.42 -0.75
N THR A 170 11.89 34.75 -0.98
CA THR A 170 13.02 33.98 -0.43
C THR A 170 13.03 34.00 1.10
N ILE A 171 12.72 35.15 1.71
CA ILE A 171 12.61 35.30 3.15
C ILE A 171 11.38 34.54 3.68
N ALA A 172 10.26 34.58 2.96
CA ALA A 172 9.06 33.82 3.31
C ALA A 172 9.34 32.31 3.33
N ILE A 173 10.06 31.78 2.33
CA ILE A 173 10.51 30.38 2.28
C ILE A 173 11.46 30.08 3.45
N PHE A 174 12.39 30.98 3.75
CA PHE A 174 13.32 30.81 4.88
C PHE A 174 12.60 30.67 6.22
N TYR A 175 11.55 31.46 6.47
CA TYR A 175 10.73 31.31 7.67
C TYR A 175 9.82 30.07 7.61
N LEU A 176 9.34 29.70 6.42
CA LEU A 176 8.55 28.48 6.22
C LEU A 176 9.34 27.21 6.58
N GLU A 177 10.60 27.14 6.13
CA GLU A 177 11.53 26.04 6.45
C GLU A 177 11.82 25.93 7.96
N GLN A 178 11.64 27.02 8.72
CA GLN A 178 11.76 27.05 10.17
C GLN A 178 10.42 26.87 10.90
N PHE A 179 9.33 26.60 10.16
CA PHE A 179 7.97 26.50 10.69
C PHE A 179 7.44 27.78 11.37
N ASP A 180 8.08 28.94 11.14
CA ASP A 180 7.57 30.25 11.56
C ASP A 180 6.56 30.74 10.51
N PHE A 181 5.39 30.13 10.55
CA PHE A 181 4.36 30.35 9.53
C PHE A 181 3.81 31.78 9.53
N ASP A 182 3.82 32.47 10.68
CA ASP A 182 3.28 33.82 10.79
C ASP A 182 4.19 34.84 10.10
N LYS A 183 5.51 34.76 10.32
CA LYS A 183 6.45 35.59 9.57
C LYS A 183 6.47 35.24 8.09
N SER A 184 6.45 33.94 7.76
CA SER A 184 6.36 33.49 6.36
C SER A 184 5.14 34.08 5.65
N LYS A 185 3.97 34.02 6.30
CA LYS A 185 2.72 34.61 5.80
C LYS A 185 2.85 36.10 5.56
N ALA A 186 3.42 36.84 6.52
CA ALA A 186 3.57 38.29 6.40
C ALA A 186 4.39 38.69 5.16
N PHE A 187 5.52 38.02 4.92
CA PHE A 187 6.36 38.30 3.74
C PHE A 187 5.67 37.89 2.42
N TYR A 188 4.91 36.80 2.40
CA TYR A 188 4.14 36.44 1.20
C TYR A 188 2.98 37.39 0.90
N ILE A 189 2.30 37.91 1.93
CA ILE A 189 1.26 38.94 1.75
C ILE A 189 1.89 40.23 1.20
N GLU A 190 3.01 40.67 1.76
CA GLU A 190 3.74 41.84 1.26
C GLU A 190 4.16 41.65 -0.21
N ALA A 191 4.67 40.46 -0.57
CA ALA A 191 4.99 40.11 -1.95
C ALA A 191 3.74 40.11 -2.86
N GLN A 192 2.60 39.61 -2.38
CA GLN A 192 1.35 39.55 -3.15
C GLN A 192 0.83 40.96 -3.45
N GLU A 193 0.82 41.85 -2.45
CA GLU A 193 0.40 43.24 -2.61
C GLU A 193 1.29 43.98 -3.61
N LEU A 194 2.60 43.76 -3.54
CA LEU A 194 3.55 44.37 -4.45
C LEU A 194 3.36 43.85 -5.88
N VAL A 195 3.24 42.54 -6.06
CA VAL A 195 2.97 41.93 -7.37
C VAL A 195 1.64 42.41 -7.95
N LEU A 196 0.60 42.57 -7.16
CA LEU A 196 -0.70 43.08 -7.62
C LEU A 196 -0.64 44.55 -8.08
N LYS A 197 0.26 45.36 -7.50
CA LYS A 197 0.48 46.76 -7.90
C LYS A 197 1.31 46.86 -9.17
N THR A 198 2.32 46.00 -9.32
CA THR A 198 3.25 46.01 -10.46
C THR A 198 2.68 45.29 -11.68
N TYR A 199 1.93 44.20 -11.45
CA TYR A 199 1.47 43.27 -12.46
C TYR A 199 -0.05 43.09 -12.41
N THR A 200 -0.62 42.58 -13.51
CA THR A 200 -2.04 42.19 -13.51
C THR A 200 -2.26 40.88 -12.75
N ILE A 201 -3.50 40.63 -12.33
CA ILE A 201 -3.90 39.33 -11.74
C ILE A 201 -3.67 38.14 -12.68
N TYR A 202 -3.50 38.39 -13.98
CA TYR A 202 -3.21 37.37 -15.01
C TYR A 202 -1.71 37.17 -15.23
N SER A 203 -0.85 37.70 -14.37
CA SER A 203 0.60 37.47 -14.45
C SER A 203 1.01 36.15 -13.81
N LYS A 204 2.09 35.57 -14.32
CA LYS A 204 2.71 34.36 -13.76
C LYS A 204 3.25 34.62 -12.35
N GLU A 205 3.76 35.82 -12.12
CA GLU A 205 4.31 36.30 -10.86
C GLU A 205 3.23 36.31 -9.78
N TYR A 206 2.02 36.78 -10.10
CA TYR A 206 0.89 36.82 -9.18
C TYR A 206 0.45 35.42 -8.78
N LEU A 207 0.25 34.54 -9.76
CA LEU A 207 -0.16 33.15 -9.50
C LEU A 207 0.87 32.38 -8.65
N LYS A 208 2.17 32.60 -8.88
CA LYS A 208 3.23 31.97 -8.07
C LYS A 208 3.18 32.38 -6.59
N VAL A 209 2.88 33.64 -6.29
CA VAL A 209 2.77 34.07 -4.88
C VAL A 209 1.49 33.50 -4.25
N CYS A 210 0.38 33.51 -4.98
CA CYS A 210 -0.87 32.87 -4.53
C CYS A 210 -0.68 31.37 -4.27
N TYR A 211 0.07 30.68 -5.13
CA TYR A 211 0.41 29.27 -4.99
C TYR A 211 1.16 28.99 -3.68
N GLU A 212 2.21 29.77 -3.38
CA GLU A 212 2.98 29.58 -2.14
C GLU A 212 2.14 29.89 -0.89
N LEU A 213 1.24 30.88 -0.95
CA LEU A 213 0.27 31.14 0.12
C LEU A 213 -0.70 29.98 0.32
N ALA A 214 -1.21 29.38 -0.76
CA ALA A 214 -2.07 28.20 -0.67
C ALA A 214 -1.33 27.03 -0.02
N ARG A 215 -0.10 26.76 -0.47
CA ARG A 215 0.77 25.73 0.11
C ARG A 215 1.06 25.98 1.59
N LEU A 216 1.31 27.22 1.99
CA LEU A 216 1.46 27.61 3.40
C LEU A 216 0.21 27.24 4.22
N TYR A 217 -1.00 27.53 3.69
CA TYR A 217 -2.24 27.12 4.35
C TYR A 217 -2.40 25.60 4.43
N SER A 218 -2.01 24.84 3.40
CA SER A 218 -1.97 23.37 3.44
C SER A 218 -1.06 22.86 4.55
N LEU A 219 0.15 23.43 4.70
CA LEU A 219 1.11 23.07 5.74
C LEU A 219 0.59 23.38 7.16
N GLN A 220 -0.21 24.44 7.30
CA GLN A 220 -0.94 24.76 8.53
C GLN A 220 -2.18 23.88 8.77
N LYS A 221 -2.47 22.91 7.89
CA LYS A 221 -3.70 22.09 7.89
C LYS A 221 -4.99 22.91 7.72
N LYS A 222 -4.90 24.13 7.21
CA LYS A 222 -6.05 24.99 6.86
C LYS A 222 -6.49 24.68 5.43
N TYR A 223 -6.96 23.45 5.23
CA TYR A 223 -7.24 22.89 3.90
C TYR A 223 -8.33 23.67 3.14
N THR A 224 -9.32 24.22 3.83
CA THR A 224 -10.40 25.02 3.23
C THR A 224 -9.89 26.30 2.57
N GLU A 225 -8.96 27.01 3.22
CA GLU A 225 -8.43 28.26 2.68
C GLU A 225 -7.40 28.01 1.58
N SER A 226 -6.65 26.91 1.72
CA SER A 226 -5.76 26.42 0.67
C SER A 226 -6.53 26.04 -0.60
N GLU A 227 -7.60 25.25 -0.46
CA GLU A 227 -8.46 24.82 -1.56
C GLU A 227 -9.03 26.01 -2.34
N LYS A 228 -9.57 27.02 -1.62
CA LYS A 228 -10.08 28.24 -2.27
C LYS A 228 -9.04 28.95 -3.12
N LEU A 229 -7.80 29.07 -2.61
CA LEU A 229 -6.72 29.70 -3.36
C LEU A 229 -6.32 28.87 -4.58
N PHE A 230 -6.17 27.55 -4.46
CA PHE A 230 -5.86 26.70 -5.62
C PHE A 230 -6.95 26.73 -6.68
N LEU A 231 -8.23 26.73 -6.30
CA LEU A 231 -9.34 26.91 -7.24
C LEU A 231 -9.28 28.29 -7.92
N SER A 232 -8.96 29.36 -7.18
CA SER A 232 -8.80 30.68 -7.78
C SER A 232 -7.65 30.75 -8.79
N ILE A 233 -6.53 30.08 -8.51
CA ILE A 233 -5.39 29.99 -9.44
C ILE A 233 -5.81 29.29 -10.72
N ILE A 234 -6.54 28.17 -10.62
CA ILE A 234 -7.07 27.44 -11.78
C ILE A 234 -7.99 28.32 -12.62
N ASP A 235 -8.93 29.04 -12.00
CA ASP A 235 -9.90 29.88 -12.70
C ASP A 235 -9.24 31.06 -13.42
N ILE A 236 -8.19 31.64 -12.83
CA ILE A 236 -7.40 32.71 -13.46
C ILE A 236 -6.53 32.14 -14.58
N ALA A 237 -5.81 31.05 -14.34
CA ALA A 237 -4.92 30.43 -15.30
C ALA A 237 -5.65 29.96 -16.57
N ARG A 238 -6.87 29.44 -16.44
CA ARG A 238 -7.72 29.04 -17.59
C ARG A 238 -8.05 30.17 -18.55
N LYS A 239 -8.06 31.42 -18.07
CA LYS A 239 -8.34 32.58 -18.92
C LYS A 239 -7.16 32.97 -19.79
N ASN A 240 -5.96 32.42 -19.55
CA ASN A 240 -4.76 32.72 -20.33
C ASN A 240 -3.97 31.44 -20.65
N ILE A 241 -3.90 31.12 -21.95
CA ILE A 241 -3.26 29.91 -22.46
C ILE A 241 -1.75 29.81 -22.14
N SER A 242 -1.09 30.93 -21.82
CA SER A 242 0.32 30.94 -21.40
C SER A 242 0.54 30.49 -19.95
N LEU A 243 -0.54 30.28 -19.17
CA LEU A 243 -0.50 29.93 -17.74
C LEU A 243 -0.90 28.48 -17.46
N LYS A 244 -0.82 27.60 -18.47
CA LYS A 244 -1.22 26.19 -18.35
C LYS A 244 -0.43 25.45 -17.27
N ASP A 245 0.85 25.74 -17.13
CA ASP A 245 1.69 25.07 -16.14
C ASP A 245 1.20 25.38 -14.71
N GLU A 246 0.82 26.64 -14.44
CA GLU A 246 0.25 27.06 -13.16
C GLU A 246 -1.11 26.41 -12.90
N GLU A 247 -1.97 26.25 -13.92
CA GLU A 247 -3.22 25.47 -13.80
C GLU A 247 -2.91 24.02 -13.40
N HIS A 248 -2.01 23.36 -14.13
CA HIS A 248 -1.71 21.94 -13.93
C HIS A 248 -1.10 21.67 -12.55
N GLU A 249 -0.23 22.57 -12.07
CA GLU A 249 0.38 22.50 -10.76
C GLU A 249 -0.66 22.66 -9.64
N ALA A 250 -1.57 23.64 -9.75
CA ALA A 250 -2.66 23.81 -8.78
C ALA A 250 -3.63 22.61 -8.75
N ILE A 251 -3.92 21.98 -9.90
CA ILE A 251 -4.74 20.75 -9.98
C ILE A 251 -4.05 19.58 -9.24
N LEU A 252 -2.74 19.44 -9.39
CA LEU A 252 -1.96 18.41 -8.69
C LEU A 252 -2.04 18.59 -7.17
N GLU A 253 -1.88 19.82 -6.68
CA GLU A 253 -1.95 20.16 -5.25
C GLU A 253 -3.34 19.91 -4.66
N LEU A 254 -4.42 20.18 -5.40
CA LEU A 254 -5.77 19.77 -4.97
C LEU A 254 -5.87 18.25 -4.78
N GLY A 255 -5.23 17.46 -5.65
CA GLY A 255 -5.13 16.01 -5.47
C GLY A 255 -4.47 15.63 -4.14
N GLU A 256 -3.40 16.34 -3.75
CA GLU A 256 -2.69 16.13 -2.48
C GLU A 256 -3.51 16.55 -1.25
N ILE A 257 -4.20 17.69 -1.32
CA ILE A 257 -5.14 18.12 -0.25
C ILE A 257 -6.23 17.08 -0.05
N TYR A 258 -6.85 16.60 -1.11
CA TYR A 258 -7.91 15.60 -0.99
C TYR A 258 -7.38 14.25 -0.54
N SER A 259 -6.16 13.87 -0.94
CA SER A 259 -5.51 12.66 -0.44
C SER A 259 -5.21 12.75 1.05
N THR A 260 -4.75 13.90 1.55
CA THR A 260 -4.41 14.11 2.97
C THR A 260 -5.65 14.23 3.87
N THR A 261 -6.77 14.70 3.32
CA THR A 261 -8.07 14.75 4.00
C THR A 261 -8.91 13.47 3.84
N ASN A 262 -8.35 12.42 3.22
CA ASN A 262 -8.97 11.12 2.96
C ASN A 262 -10.23 11.14 2.06
N ASP A 263 -10.46 12.21 1.29
CA ASP A 263 -11.44 12.19 0.19
C ASP A 263 -10.81 11.58 -1.06
N PHE A 264 -10.61 10.25 -1.00
CA PHE A 264 -9.90 9.52 -2.04
C PHE A 264 -10.56 9.61 -3.43
N LYS A 265 -11.88 9.81 -3.50
CA LYS A 265 -12.59 9.95 -4.78
C LYS A 265 -12.21 11.25 -5.48
N LYS A 266 -12.20 12.37 -4.76
CA LYS A 266 -11.76 13.65 -5.34
C LYS A 266 -10.27 13.64 -5.62
N ALA A 267 -9.46 13.08 -4.72
CA ALA A 267 -8.02 12.97 -4.92
C ALA A 267 -7.68 12.19 -6.20
N GLU A 268 -8.34 11.04 -6.41
CA GLU A 268 -8.19 10.24 -7.63
C GLU A 268 -8.58 11.02 -8.88
N TYR A 269 -9.69 11.77 -8.84
CA TYR A 269 -10.12 12.63 -9.94
C TYR A 269 -9.04 13.65 -10.31
N TYR A 270 -8.53 14.41 -9.34
CA TYR A 270 -7.53 15.45 -9.59
C TYR A 270 -6.21 14.87 -10.09
N TYR A 271 -5.70 13.78 -9.51
CA TYR A 271 -4.48 13.16 -10.01
C TYR A 271 -4.62 12.58 -11.43
N LYS A 272 -5.74 11.93 -11.76
CA LYS A 272 -5.98 11.47 -13.13
C LYS A 272 -6.08 12.65 -14.10
N LYS A 273 -6.75 13.73 -13.69
CA LYS A 273 -6.86 14.95 -14.46
C LYS A 273 -5.48 15.57 -14.74
N THR A 274 -4.59 15.64 -13.74
CA THR A 274 -3.20 16.08 -13.95
C THR A 274 -2.51 15.25 -15.03
N ILE A 275 -2.62 13.92 -14.98
CA ILE A 275 -2.00 13.01 -15.98
C ILE A 275 -2.56 13.23 -17.39
N GLU A 276 -3.85 13.54 -17.49
CA GLU A 276 -4.53 13.77 -18.77
C GLU A 276 -4.10 15.09 -19.43
N ILE A 277 -4.00 16.17 -18.65
CA ILE A 277 -3.79 17.52 -19.18
C ILE A 277 -2.32 17.94 -19.25
N SER A 278 -1.46 17.38 -18.39
CA SER A 278 -0.08 17.84 -18.22
C SER A 278 0.90 17.03 -19.08
N SER A 279 1.64 17.73 -19.94
CA SER A 279 2.86 17.20 -20.59
C SER A 279 4.09 17.25 -19.68
N ASN A 280 4.02 17.92 -18.52
CA ASN A 280 5.14 18.04 -17.59
C ASN A 280 5.36 16.71 -16.85
N ILE A 281 6.51 16.09 -17.11
CA ILE A 281 6.89 14.80 -16.54
C ILE A 281 6.93 14.81 -15.01
N THR A 282 7.31 15.92 -14.35
CA THR A 282 7.32 15.99 -12.87
C THR A 282 5.92 15.91 -12.30
N TYR A 283 4.97 16.67 -12.86
CA TYR A 283 3.59 16.63 -12.39
C TYR A 283 3.00 15.22 -12.57
N ASN A 284 3.33 14.55 -13.67
CA ASN A 284 2.90 13.18 -13.92
C ASN A 284 3.54 12.17 -12.95
N ILE A 285 4.83 12.30 -12.62
CA ILE A 285 5.48 11.47 -11.58
C ILE A 285 4.74 11.61 -10.25
N ASN A 286 4.46 12.85 -9.82
CA ASN A 286 3.80 13.13 -8.55
C ASN A 286 2.34 12.63 -8.53
N ALA A 287 1.58 12.85 -9.61
CA ALA A 287 0.21 12.33 -9.73
C ALA A 287 0.16 10.80 -9.70
N ASN A 288 1.09 10.12 -10.39
CA ASN A 288 1.20 8.65 -10.32
C ASN A 288 1.55 8.17 -8.90
N LYS A 289 2.44 8.88 -8.17
CA LYS A 289 2.74 8.58 -6.76
C LYS A 289 1.51 8.75 -5.86
N GLY A 290 0.74 9.80 -6.07
CA GLY A 290 -0.53 10.05 -5.37
C GLY A 290 -1.55 8.94 -5.60
N LEU A 291 -1.76 8.54 -6.86
CA LEU A 291 -2.64 7.42 -7.21
C LEU A 291 -2.16 6.10 -6.61
N HIS A 292 -0.85 5.81 -6.65
CA HIS A 292 -0.29 4.64 -5.99
C HIS A 292 -0.67 4.60 -4.50
N HIS A 293 -0.50 5.73 -3.79
CA HIS A 293 -0.84 5.82 -2.38
C HIS A 293 -2.34 5.61 -2.11
N ILE A 294 -3.20 6.23 -2.92
CA ILE A 294 -4.67 6.06 -2.80
C ILE A 294 -5.05 4.59 -2.98
N TYR A 295 -4.63 3.96 -4.07
CA TYR A 295 -4.99 2.56 -4.33
C TYR A 295 -4.37 1.61 -3.30
N LEU A 296 -3.17 1.90 -2.79
CA LEU A 296 -2.58 1.13 -1.70
C LEU A 296 -3.42 1.24 -0.41
N SER A 297 -3.91 2.44 -0.07
CA SER A 297 -4.78 2.64 1.10
C SER A 297 -6.15 1.96 0.99
N GLN A 298 -6.59 1.67 -0.24
CA GLN A 298 -7.82 0.95 -0.57
C GLN A 298 -7.60 -0.57 -0.74
N ASP A 299 -6.38 -1.07 -0.50
CA ASP A 299 -5.95 -2.45 -0.75
C ASP A 299 -6.10 -2.90 -2.24
N ASP A 300 -6.18 -1.96 -3.19
CA ASP A 300 -6.14 -2.23 -4.64
C ASP A 300 -4.69 -2.28 -5.12
N PHE A 301 -4.02 -3.41 -4.82
CA PHE A 301 -2.61 -3.60 -5.14
C PHE A 301 -2.31 -3.56 -6.64
N LYS A 302 -3.26 -3.89 -7.52
CA LYS A 302 -3.04 -3.92 -8.97
C LYS A 302 -2.92 -2.50 -9.52
N ASN A 303 -3.86 -1.63 -9.18
CA ASN A 303 -3.77 -0.24 -9.58
C ASN A 303 -2.59 0.45 -8.87
N ALA A 304 -2.36 0.17 -7.58
CA ALA A 304 -1.20 0.67 -6.88
C ALA A 304 0.12 0.32 -7.58
N GLU A 305 0.28 -0.94 -8.03
CA GLU A 305 1.45 -1.40 -8.77
C GLU A 305 1.58 -0.70 -10.13
N LYS A 306 0.49 -0.60 -10.89
CA LYS A 306 0.46 0.10 -12.18
C LYS A 306 1.00 1.54 -12.07
N TYR A 307 0.46 2.31 -11.13
CA TYR A 307 0.85 3.70 -10.95
C TYR A 307 2.28 3.84 -10.38
N LEU A 308 2.73 2.89 -9.56
CA LEU A 308 4.12 2.82 -9.11
C LEU A 308 5.10 2.59 -10.27
N ILE A 309 4.84 1.60 -11.14
CA ILE A 309 5.69 1.29 -12.30
C ILE A 309 5.75 2.48 -13.27
N ASN A 310 4.61 3.12 -13.54
CA ASN A 310 4.56 4.33 -14.36
C ASN A 310 5.43 5.45 -13.78
N SER A 311 5.33 5.68 -12.47
CA SER A 311 6.16 6.66 -11.78
C SER A 311 7.66 6.36 -11.94
N ILE A 312 8.06 5.08 -11.82
CA ILE A 312 9.47 4.64 -11.99
C ILE A 312 9.95 4.91 -13.39
N SER A 313 9.16 4.53 -14.40
CA SER A 313 9.50 4.74 -15.81
C SER A 313 9.70 6.23 -16.13
N LEU A 314 8.78 7.09 -15.68
CA LEU A 314 8.87 8.54 -15.89
C LEU A 314 10.04 9.15 -15.13
N CYS A 315 10.30 8.70 -13.91
CA CYS A 315 11.42 9.15 -13.09
C CYS A 315 12.77 8.83 -13.74
N LYS A 316 12.96 7.58 -14.18
CA LYS A 316 14.16 7.15 -14.91
C LYS A 316 14.36 7.96 -16.20
N LYS A 317 13.28 8.22 -16.94
CA LYS A 317 13.32 9.04 -18.17
C LYS A 317 13.74 10.49 -17.91
N LYS A 318 13.29 11.10 -16.81
CA LYS A 318 13.56 12.51 -16.51
C LYS A 318 14.90 12.75 -15.83
N PHE A 319 15.22 11.96 -14.81
CA PHE A 319 16.36 12.20 -13.93
C PHE A 319 17.53 11.24 -14.17
N GLY A 320 17.32 10.18 -14.96
CA GLY A 320 18.29 9.11 -15.16
C GLY A 320 18.16 7.99 -14.13
N ASN A 321 18.73 6.82 -14.46
CA ASN A 321 18.61 5.59 -13.68
C ASN A 321 19.27 5.69 -12.30
N GLU A 322 20.38 6.42 -12.19
CA GLU A 322 21.21 6.52 -10.98
C GLU A 322 20.97 7.83 -10.21
N SER A 323 19.82 8.48 -10.42
CA SER A 323 19.45 9.70 -9.69
C SER A 323 18.89 9.40 -8.29
N ARG A 324 18.93 10.42 -7.43
CA ARG A 324 18.33 10.39 -6.09
C ARG A 324 16.84 10.06 -6.15
N GLU A 325 16.13 10.67 -7.10
CA GLU A 325 14.70 10.51 -7.31
C GLU A 325 14.36 9.07 -7.73
N SER A 326 15.17 8.49 -8.63
CA SER A 326 15.04 7.08 -9.02
C SER A 326 15.28 6.16 -7.83
N LEU A 327 16.32 6.41 -7.03
CA LEU A 327 16.63 5.62 -5.85
C LEU A 327 15.50 5.64 -4.80
N ASP A 328 14.95 6.82 -4.46
CA ASP A 328 13.83 6.94 -3.51
C ASP A 328 12.62 6.08 -3.95
N LEU A 329 12.32 6.10 -5.25
CA LEU A 329 11.19 5.37 -5.79
C LEU A 329 11.43 3.85 -5.87
N LEU A 330 12.66 3.41 -6.13
CA LEU A 330 13.07 2.00 -6.00
C LEU A 330 12.91 1.53 -4.56
N LEU A 331 13.34 2.32 -3.57
CA LEU A 331 13.18 2.01 -2.14
C LEU A 331 11.71 2.03 -1.68
N LYS A 332 10.83 2.79 -2.32
CA LYS A 332 9.38 2.68 -2.11
C LYS A 332 8.82 1.40 -2.70
N SER A 333 9.35 0.98 -3.85
CA SER A 333 8.94 -0.24 -4.53
C SER A 333 9.29 -1.49 -3.73
N THR A 334 10.47 -1.55 -3.12
CA THR A 334 10.84 -2.68 -2.25
C THR A 334 9.85 -2.88 -1.11
N PHE A 335 9.41 -1.78 -0.47
CA PHE A 335 8.41 -1.83 0.57
C PHE A 335 7.05 -2.30 0.08
N PHE A 336 6.58 -1.77 -1.06
CA PHE A 336 5.33 -2.19 -1.67
C PHE A 336 5.33 -3.70 -1.97
N TYR A 337 6.36 -4.21 -2.66
CA TYR A 337 6.44 -5.63 -3.01
C TYR A 337 6.63 -6.53 -1.78
N SER A 338 7.32 -6.05 -0.75
CA SER A 338 7.38 -6.73 0.56
C SER A 338 5.99 -6.84 1.20
N SER A 339 5.18 -5.76 1.17
CA SER A 339 3.86 -5.73 1.78
C SER A 339 2.84 -6.69 1.15
N ILE A 340 2.95 -6.91 -0.17
CA ILE A 340 2.08 -7.85 -0.90
C ILE A 340 2.67 -9.29 -0.93
N GLY A 341 3.89 -9.47 -0.45
CA GLY A 341 4.59 -10.76 -0.40
C GLY A 341 5.16 -11.23 -1.75
N ASP A 342 5.43 -10.32 -2.69
CA ASP A 342 6.15 -10.63 -3.92
C ASP A 342 7.66 -10.47 -3.68
N GLU A 343 8.26 -11.54 -3.15
CA GLU A 343 9.69 -11.56 -2.79
C GLU A 343 10.59 -11.37 -4.01
N LYS A 344 10.21 -11.88 -5.18
CA LYS A 344 11.02 -11.80 -6.39
C LYS A 344 11.21 -10.35 -6.83
N LYS A 345 10.10 -9.60 -6.97
CA LYS A 345 10.17 -8.19 -7.34
C LYS A 345 10.81 -7.34 -6.25
N MET A 346 10.52 -7.65 -4.97
CA MET A 346 11.14 -6.97 -3.84
C MET A 346 12.67 -7.06 -3.92
N TYR A 347 13.25 -8.25 -4.08
CA TYR A 347 14.70 -8.42 -4.20
C TYR A 347 15.27 -7.80 -5.47
N GLN A 348 14.53 -7.83 -6.59
CA GLN A 348 14.95 -7.17 -7.83
C GLN A 348 15.17 -5.66 -7.60
N TYR A 349 14.16 -4.95 -7.09
CA TYR A 349 14.26 -3.51 -6.84
C TYR A 349 15.25 -3.17 -5.72
N LEU A 350 15.40 -4.05 -4.73
CA LEU A 350 16.35 -3.86 -3.64
C LEU A 350 17.80 -3.96 -4.13
N ASN A 351 18.10 -4.95 -4.97
CA ASN A 351 19.44 -5.12 -5.53
C ASN A 351 19.80 -3.95 -6.44
N GLU A 352 18.85 -3.47 -7.25
CA GLU A 352 19.03 -2.27 -8.06
C GLU A 352 19.30 -1.03 -7.18
N ALA A 353 18.48 -0.80 -6.16
CA ALA A 353 18.67 0.30 -5.22
C ALA A 353 20.01 0.22 -4.47
N THR A 354 20.41 -0.97 -4.04
CA THR A 354 21.68 -1.23 -3.33
C THR A 354 22.88 -0.95 -4.23
N SER A 355 22.82 -1.37 -5.50
CA SER A 355 23.88 -1.09 -6.47
C SER A 355 24.05 0.41 -6.69
N ILE A 356 22.95 1.15 -6.89
CA ILE A 356 22.98 2.61 -7.08
C ILE A 356 23.52 3.30 -5.83
N PHE A 357 23.05 2.88 -4.66
CA PHE A 357 23.46 3.47 -3.39
C PHE A 357 24.95 3.24 -3.11
N ASN A 358 25.49 2.03 -3.34
CA ASN A 358 26.89 1.72 -3.03
C ASN A 358 27.88 2.26 -4.06
N ASN A 359 27.48 2.40 -5.33
CA ASN A 359 28.37 2.86 -6.40
C ASN A 359 28.45 4.39 -6.53
N ASN A 360 27.70 5.14 -5.72
CA ASN A 360 27.63 6.60 -5.80
C ASN A 360 27.90 7.24 -4.44
N ASP A 361 29.14 7.72 -4.26
CA ASP A 361 29.62 8.31 -3.00
C ASP A 361 28.79 9.53 -2.52
N ILE A 362 28.19 10.27 -3.46
CA ILE A 362 27.32 11.41 -3.13
C ILE A 362 25.98 10.93 -2.56
N LEU A 363 25.41 9.85 -3.11
CA LEU A 363 24.15 9.29 -2.62
C LEU A 363 24.36 8.50 -1.33
N SER A 364 25.48 7.78 -1.20
CA SER A 364 25.80 6.99 -0.01
C SER A 364 26.13 7.85 1.22
N SER A 365 26.59 9.09 1.00
CA SER A 365 26.82 10.08 2.05
C SER A 365 25.57 10.89 2.43
N ASP A 366 24.46 10.74 1.72
CA ASP A 366 23.20 11.39 2.07
C ASP A 366 22.54 10.68 3.26
N LYS A 367 22.57 11.32 4.44
CA LYS A 367 22.04 10.72 5.68
C LYS A 367 20.53 10.39 5.61
N HIS A 368 19.73 11.12 4.84
CA HIS A 368 18.29 10.81 4.71
C HIS A 368 18.09 9.55 3.88
N LEU A 369 18.85 9.40 2.79
CA LEU A 369 18.87 8.15 2.02
C LEU A 369 19.41 6.99 2.87
N MET A 370 20.47 7.20 3.66
CA MET A 370 20.96 6.19 4.60
C MET A 370 19.88 5.73 5.58
N ILE A 371 19.11 6.66 6.16
CA ILE A 371 18.00 6.35 7.07
C ILE A 371 16.94 5.49 6.36
N ILE A 372 16.45 5.93 5.19
CA ILE A 372 15.45 5.18 4.43
C ILE A 372 15.99 3.79 4.10
N PHE A 373 17.23 3.72 3.64
CA PHE A 373 17.90 2.48 3.26
C PHE A 373 18.03 1.51 4.45
N SER A 374 18.49 1.99 5.62
CA SER A 374 18.56 1.20 6.85
C SER A 374 17.19 0.72 7.32
N MET A 375 16.14 1.56 7.21
CA MET A 375 14.75 1.13 7.51
C MET A 375 14.24 0.05 6.55
N ARG A 376 14.61 0.08 5.26
CA ARG A 376 14.22 -0.98 4.32
C ARG A 376 14.92 -2.28 4.66
N TRP A 377 16.22 -2.25 4.91
CA TRP A 377 16.98 -3.43 5.31
C TRP A 377 16.53 -4.00 6.65
N SER A 378 16.17 -3.17 7.63
CA SER A 378 15.64 -3.68 8.91
C SER A 378 14.38 -4.52 8.72
N ASN A 379 13.48 -4.11 7.83
CA ASN A 379 12.25 -4.86 7.53
C ASN A 379 12.55 -6.20 6.83
N ILE A 380 13.53 -6.22 5.93
CA ILE A 380 13.96 -7.45 5.24
C ILE A 380 14.65 -8.41 6.21
N TYR A 381 15.54 -7.90 7.08
CA TYR A 381 16.14 -8.72 8.12
C TYR A 381 15.07 -9.27 9.07
N LEU A 382 14.03 -8.49 9.38
CA LEU A 382 12.91 -8.95 10.19
C LEU A 382 12.11 -10.07 9.49
N SER A 383 11.80 -9.94 8.18
CA SER A 383 11.10 -10.99 7.43
C SER A 383 11.92 -12.29 7.39
N ASN A 384 13.24 -12.18 7.32
CA ASN A 384 14.18 -13.30 7.34
C ASN A 384 14.48 -13.83 8.76
N LYS A 385 13.86 -13.26 9.81
CA LYS A 385 14.11 -13.58 11.23
C LYS A 385 15.54 -13.31 11.70
N GLU A 386 16.28 -12.45 11.00
CA GLU A 386 17.62 -11.98 11.35
C GLU A 386 17.55 -10.81 12.35
N PHE A 387 16.97 -11.07 13.52
CA PHE A 387 16.57 -10.02 14.46
C PHE A 387 17.70 -9.07 14.90
N ASN A 388 18.92 -9.56 15.10
CA ASN A 388 20.05 -8.71 15.52
C ASN A 388 20.46 -7.72 14.41
N LYS A 389 20.44 -8.15 13.14
CA LYS A 389 20.72 -7.25 12.01
C LYS A 389 19.62 -6.20 11.86
N ALA A 390 18.36 -6.59 12.06
CA ALA A 390 17.24 -5.67 12.07
C ALA A 390 17.38 -4.60 13.17
N ILE A 391 17.69 -5.00 14.40
CA ILE A 391 17.91 -4.08 15.52
C ILE A 391 19.09 -3.14 15.24
N ASN A 392 20.22 -3.65 14.73
CA ASN A 392 21.38 -2.82 14.41
C ASN A 392 21.05 -1.77 13.33
N ALA A 393 20.30 -2.15 12.30
CA ALA A 393 19.85 -1.23 11.27
C ALA A 393 18.92 -0.14 11.84
N LEU A 394 17.99 -0.49 12.74
CA LEU A 394 17.10 0.48 13.40
C LEU A 394 17.85 1.40 14.38
N ASN A 395 18.85 0.89 15.10
CA ASN A 395 19.73 1.72 15.93
C ASN A 395 20.51 2.72 15.09
N LYS A 396 20.99 2.31 13.90
CA LYS A 396 21.65 3.22 12.97
C LYS A 396 20.70 4.32 12.48
N VAL A 397 19.43 4.02 12.28
CA VAL A 397 18.41 5.04 11.96
C VAL A 397 18.30 6.07 13.08
N ILE A 398 18.27 5.64 14.35
CA ILE A 398 18.20 6.56 15.51
C ILE A 398 19.44 7.45 15.55
N GLU A 399 20.64 6.86 15.48
CA GLU A 399 21.92 7.59 15.49
C GLU A 399 21.96 8.66 14.38
N LEU A 400 21.63 8.28 13.14
CA LEU A 400 21.62 9.20 12.00
C LEU A 400 20.53 10.28 12.13
N SER A 401 19.42 9.99 12.79
CA SER A 401 18.33 10.96 13.02
C SER A 401 18.71 11.98 14.09
N GLU A 402 19.36 11.55 15.17
CA GLU A 402 19.83 12.42 16.27
C GLU A 402 20.97 13.34 15.80
N GLU A 403 21.86 12.87 14.93
CA GLU A 403 22.95 13.66 14.36
C GLU A 403 22.49 14.74 13.35
N ASN A 404 21.23 14.74 12.91
CA ASN A 404 20.78 15.54 11.77
C ASN A 404 19.37 16.12 11.95
N PRO A 405 19.20 17.15 12.81
CA PRO A 405 17.90 17.75 13.14
C PRO A 405 17.22 18.49 11.97
N THR A 406 17.87 18.58 10.81
CA THR A 406 17.39 19.27 9.59
C THR A 406 16.31 18.53 8.82
N TYR A 407 16.25 17.21 8.93
CA TYR A 407 15.07 16.47 8.48
C TYR A 407 14.14 16.41 9.68
N ASN A 408 12.84 16.64 9.48
CA ASN A 408 11.81 16.67 10.53
C ASN A 408 11.57 15.28 11.17
N TYR A 409 12.63 14.57 11.52
CA TYR A 409 12.65 13.41 12.39
C TYR A 409 12.42 13.92 13.81
N ASN A 410 11.18 14.32 14.06
CA ASN A 410 10.75 14.74 15.38
C ASN A 410 10.91 13.58 16.38
N SER A 411 10.81 13.90 17.66
CA SER A 411 10.84 12.88 18.72
C SER A 411 9.82 11.76 18.48
N ASN A 412 8.69 12.05 17.81
CA ASN A 412 7.68 11.06 17.43
C ASN A 412 8.19 10.03 16.40
N PHE A 413 9.03 10.45 15.45
CA PHE A 413 9.69 9.53 14.51
C PHE A 413 10.61 8.56 15.25
N CYS A 414 11.50 9.06 16.10
CA CYS A 414 12.37 8.21 16.92
C CYS A 414 11.56 7.27 17.84
N ALA A 415 10.44 7.75 18.40
CA ALA A 415 9.51 6.92 19.17
C ALA A 415 8.95 5.74 18.34
N SER A 416 8.66 5.94 17.05
CA SER A 416 8.23 4.85 16.16
C SER A 416 9.31 3.79 15.92
N ILE A 417 10.57 4.21 15.85
CA ILE A 417 11.71 3.30 15.70
C ILE A 417 11.93 2.51 17.00
N TYR A 418 11.88 3.17 18.16
CA TYR A 418 11.94 2.49 19.46
C TYR A 418 10.80 1.49 19.64
N CYS A 419 9.58 1.85 19.25
CA CYS A 419 8.43 0.94 19.27
C CYS A 419 8.68 -0.30 18.38
N SER A 420 9.31 -0.12 17.21
CA SER A 420 9.65 -1.22 16.31
C SER A 420 10.72 -2.13 16.91
N ILE A 421 11.77 -1.56 17.53
CA ILE A 421 12.80 -2.33 18.24
C ILE A 421 12.19 -3.12 19.42
N ALA A 422 11.27 -2.50 20.16
CA ALA A 422 10.56 -3.15 21.26
C ALA A 422 9.78 -4.39 20.79
N HIS A 423 9.02 -4.27 19.69
CA HIS A 423 8.35 -5.43 19.07
C HIS A 423 9.34 -6.54 18.70
N ILE A 424 10.51 -6.21 18.15
CA ILE A 424 11.52 -7.22 17.79
C ILE A 424 12.02 -7.96 19.05
N TYR A 425 12.31 -7.24 20.14
CA TYR A 425 12.70 -7.88 21.41
C TYR A 425 11.57 -8.74 22.00
N PHE A 426 10.31 -8.30 21.88
CA PHE A 426 9.16 -9.10 22.26
C PHE A 426 9.11 -10.42 21.47
N TYR A 427 9.30 -10.39 20.15
CA TYR A 427 9.37 -11.61 19.32
C TYR A 427 10.55 -12.53 19.68
N LYS A 428 11.65 -11.97 20.18
CA LYS A 428 12.79 -12.72 20.73
C LYS A 428 12.53 -13.28 22.13
N ASN A 429 11.36 -13.02 22.73
CA ASN A 429 11.01 -13.35 24.12
C ASN A 429 11.92 -12.66 25.16
N ASP A 430 12.52 -11.51 24.80
CA ASP A 430 13.32 -10.67 25.70
C ASP A 430 12.46 -9.53 26.24
N LEU A 431 11.63 -9.86 27.24
CA LEU A 431 10.65 -8.94 27.80
C LEU A 431 11.29 -7.70 28.46
N LYS A 432 12.49 -7.85 29.02
CA LYS A 432 13.21 -6.75 29.68
C LYS A 432 13.62 -5.67 28.67
N ASN A 433 14.27 -6.08 27.56
CA ASN A 433 14.65 -5.13 26.53
C ASN A 433 13.43 -4.61 25.76
N SER A 434 12.38 -5.42 25.59
CA SER A 434 11.11 -4.96 25.03
C SER A 434 10.51 -3.82 25.84
N LEU A 435 10.35 -4.00 27.16
CA LEU A 435 9.82 -2.98 28.06
C LEU A 435 10.66 -1.69 28.02
N LEU A 436 11.99 -1.81 28.12
CA LEU A 436 12.92 -0.69 28.05
C LEU A 436 12.72 0.16 26.78
N HIS A 437 12.52 -0.48 25.62
CA HIS A 437 12.35 0.23 24.36
C HIS A 437 10.94 0.83 24.21
N TYR A 438 9.90 0.21 24.77
CA TYR A 438 8.59 0.86 24.86
C TYR A 438 8.62 2.09 25.78
N GLU A 439 9.34 2.04 26.90
CA GLU A 439 9.53 3.21 27.78
C GLU A 439 10.27 4.34 27.06
N LYS A 440 11.31 4.01 26.27
CA LYS A 440 11.97 4.99 25.39
C LYS A 440 11.01 5.57 24.35
N ALA A 441 10.14 4.74 23.75
CA ALA A 441 9.13 5.21 22.82
C ALA A 441 8.12 6.16 23.50
N LEU A 442 7.62 5.80 24.69
CA LEU A 442 6.75 6.65 25.50
C LEU A 442 7.42 8.00 25.83
N LYS A 443 8.71 8.01 26.17
CA LYS A 443 9.44 9.24 26.50
C LYS A 443 9.59 10.19 25.32
N ASN A 444 9.75 9.64 24.11
CA ASN A 444 9.98 10.41 22.90
C ASN A 444 8.70 10.78 22.12
N ARG A 445 7.56 10.15 22.42
CA ARG A 445 6.31 10.43 21.70
C ARG A 445 5.82 11.87 21.87
N ASN A 446 5.10 12.39 20.88
CA ASN A 446 4.40 13.66 21.01
C ASN A 446 3.10 13.48 21.81
N LYS A 447 3.10 13.92 23.07
CA LYS A 447 1.95 13.77 23.99
C LYS A 447 0.68 14.51 23.54
N ASN A 448 0.79 15.45 22.61
CA ASN A 448 -0.36 16.23 22.13
C ASN A 448 -1.06 15.57 20.93
N ILE A 449 -0.52 14.46 20.42
CA ILE A 449 -1.05 13.76 19.24
C ILE A 449 -1.49 12.35 19.66
N ILE A 450 -2.78 12.09 19.52
CA ILE A 450 -3.33 10.74 19.60
C ILE A 450 -3.37 10.18 18.17
N ASP A 451 -2.46 9.27 17.87
CA ASP A 451 -2.25 8.62 16.57
C ASP A 451 -2.03 7.10 16.69
N ASP A 452 -1.78 6.43 15.55
CA ASP A 452 -1.49 4.99 15.48
C ASP A 452 -0.23 4.60 16.28
N LEU A 453 0.74 5.51 16.40
CA LEU A 453 1.97 5.24 17.15
C LEU A 453 1.67 5.14 18.64
N GLU A 454 0.90 6.07 19.20
CA GLU A 454 0.50 5.99 20.60
C GLU A 454 -0.25 4.70 20.90
N PHE A 455 -1.20 4.32 20.03
CA PHE A 455 -1.87 3.01 20.13
C PHE A 455 -0.88 1.85 20.12
N ASN A 456 0.06 1.81 19.16
CA ASN A 456 1.03 0.72 19.04
C ASN A 456 1.93 0.58 20.27
N ILE A 457 2.36 1.70 20.87
CA ILE A 457 3.18 1.68 22.09
C ILE A 457 2.40 1.09 23.26
N TYR A 458 1.19 1.59 23.53
CA TYR A 458 0.36 1.08 24.64
C TYR A 458 -0.10 -0.36 24.42
N PHE A 459 -0.42 -0.74 23.19
CA PHE A 459 -0.76 -2.10 22.84
C PHE A 459 0.42 -3.06 23.06
N GLY A 460 1.62 -2.67 22.62
CA GLY A 460 2.83 -3.44 22.84
C GLY A 460 3.22 -3.60 24.31
N LEU A 461 3.04 -2.54 25.12
CA LEU A 461 3.19 -2.63 26.58
C LEU A 461 2.19 -3.61 27.19
N LEU A 462 0.94 -3.59 26.73
CA LEU A 462 -0.09 -4.52 27.18
C LEU A 462 0.29 -5.98 26.89
N GLU A 463 0.90 -6.26 25.72
CA GLU A 463 1.43 -7.58 25.37
C GLU A 463 2.59 -8.01 26.28
N VAL A 464 3.50 -7.07 26.62
CA VAL A 464 4.62 -7.33 27.54
C VAL A 464 4.09 -7.65 28.94
N TYR A 465 3.20 -6.84 29.50
CA TYR A 465 2.65 -7.07 30.84
C TYR A 465 1.81 -8.34 30.93
N SER A 466 1.08 -8.67 29.86
CA SER A 466 0.39 -9.95 29.74
C SER A 466 1.37 -11.13 29.78
N SER A 467 2.48 -11.04 29.04
CA SER A 467 3.48 -12.10 28.96
C SER A 467 4.31 -12.24 30.24
N SER A 468 4.50 -11.15 30.99
CA SER A 468 5.20 -11.14 32.28
C SER A 468 4.29 -11.45 33.48
N ASN A 469 2.99 -11.67 33.27
CA ASN A 469 1.98 -11.82 34.33
C ASN A 469 1.90 -10.62 35.31
N ASP A 470 2.18 -9.40 34.84
CA ASP A 470 2.07 -8.18 35.65
C ASP A 470 0.63 -7.64 35.60
N ILE A 471 -0.21 -8.15 36.51
CA ILE A 471 -1.66 -7.89 36.52
C ILE A 471 -1.98 -6.40 36.76
N SER A 472 -1.18 -5.72 37.59
CA SER A 472 -1.41 -4.32 37.96
C SER A 472 -1.23 -3.39 36.76
N ASN A 473 -0.08 -3.50 36.10
CA ASN A 473 0.22 -2.70 34.91
C ASN A 473 -0.63 -3.13 33.71
N TYR A 474 -0.96 -4.42 33.59
CA TYR A 474 -1.87 -4.92 32.55
C TYR A 474 -3.23 -4.24 32.62
N THR A 475 -3.87 -4.20 33.80
CA THR A 475 -5.23 -3.65 33.97
C THR A 475 -5.27 -2.15 33.65
N THR A 476 -4.27 -1.41 34.12
CA THR A 476 -4.14 0.04 33.87
C THR A 476 -3.90 0.34 32.39
N THR A 477 -3.02 -0.44 31.76
CA THR A 477 -2.69 -0.30 30.34
C THR A 477 -3.88 -0.70 29.46
N LEU A 478 -4.65 -1.72 29.84
CA LEU A 478 -5.86 -2.16 29.12
C LEU A 478 -6.88 -1.02 29.03
N ASN A 479 -7.14 -0.32 30.13
CA ASN A 479 -8.04 0.85 30.13
C ASN A 479 -7.54 1.96 29.21
N SER A 480 -6.22 2.19 29.17
CA SER A 480 -5.61 3.18 28.28
C SER A 480 -5.80 2.80 26.80
N VAL A 481 -5.57 1.53 26.44
CA VAL A 481 -5.80 1.01 25.09
C VAL A 481 -7.27 1.13 24.69
N VAL A 482 -8.21 0.78 25.57
CA VAL A 482 -9.66 0.93 25.32
C VAL A 482 -10.04 2.39 25.04
N ASN A 483 -9.50 3.34 25.81
CA ASN A 483 -9.74 4.76 25.60
C ASN A 483 -9.15 5.25 24.28
N LEU A 484 -7.93 4.83 23.93
CA LEU A 484 -7.30 5.16 22.65
C LEU A 484 -8.13 4.65 21.47
N ILE A 485 -8.62 3.40 21.54
CA ILE A 485 -9.52 2.84 20.54
C ILE A 485 -10.79 3.72 20.40
N LYS A 486 -11.42 4.15 21.50
CA LYS A 486 -12.60 5.03 21.42
C LYS A 486 -12.31 6.37 20.74
N VAL A 487 -11.15 6.99 21.05
CA VAL A 487 -10.75 8.26 20.43
C VAL A 487 -10.40 8.09 18.95
N MET A 488 -9.76 6.99 18.57
CA MET A 488 -9.44 6.72 17.17
C MET A 488 -10.70 6.36 16.36
N GLU A 489 -11.70 5.71 16.98
CA GLU A 489 -13.01 5.44 16.38
C GLU A 489 -13.73 6.73 15.99
N SER A 490 -13.74 7.75 16.85
CA SER A 490 -14.40 9.03 16.58
C SER A 490 -13.75 9.82 15.44
N LYS A 491 -12.50 9.50 15.10
CA LYS A 491 -11.76 10.10 13.98
C LYS A 491 -11.70 9.19 12.74
N HIS A 492 -12.43 8.06 12.74
CA HIS A 492 -12.46 7.07 11.66
C HIS A 492 -11.12 6.38 11.31
N PHE A 493 -10.14 6.32 12.23
CA PHE A 493 -8.78 5.83 11.94
C PHE A 493 -8.54 4.31 12.10
N ILE A 494 -9.48 3.54 12.66
CA ILE A 494 -9.17 2.15 13.08
C ILE A 494 -9.34 1.10 11.97
N SER A 495 -8.29 0.30 11.71
CA SER A 495 -8.38 -0.87 10.84
C SER A 495 -9.05 -2.07 11.52
N TYR A 496 -9.63 -3.00 10.75
CA TYR A 496 -10.15 -4.25 11.33
C TYR A 496 -9.05 -5.13 11.95
N ARG A 497 -7.80 -5.00 11.49
CA ARG A 497 -6.63 -5.71 12.05
C ARG A 497 -6.33 -5.27 13.48
N THR A 498 -6.54 -3.99 13.78
CA THR A 498 -6.39 -3.44 15.13
C THR A 498 -7.34 -4.14 16.11
N TYR A 499 -8.63 -4.26 15.76
CA TYR A 499 -9.58 -5.01 16.58
C TYR A 499 -9.21 -6.48 16.70
N TYR A 500 -8.75 -7.12 15.61
CA TYR A 500 -8.32 -8.52 15.65
C TYR A 500 -7.18 -8.75 16.65
N ASN A 501 -6.14 -7.93 16.60
CA ASN A 501 -5.00 -8.03 17.51
C ASN A 501 -5.44 -7.83 18.97
N PHE A 502 -6.31 -6.85 19.21
CA PHE A 502 -6.90 -6.60 20.52
C PHE A 502 -7.70 -7.80 21.05
N LEU A 503 -8.58 -8.38 20.23
CA LEU A 503 -9.36 -9.56 20.57
C LEU A 503 -8.48 -10.79 20.81
N LYS A 504 -7.39 -10.96 20.04
CA LYS A 504 -6.42 -12.03 20.22
C LYS A 504 -5.71 -11.93 21.56
N LEU A 505 -5.32 -10.72 21.97
CA LEU A 505 -4.72 -10.48 23.27
C LEU A 505 -5.70 -10.75 24.42
N LEU A 506 -6.94 -10.25 24.33
CA LEU A 506 -7.98 -10.54 25.32
C LEU A 506 -8.21 -12.05 25.47
N SER A 507 -8.32 -12.76 24.34
CA SER A 507 -8.51 -14.22 24.31
C SER A 507 -7.33 -14.98 24.94
N ASN A 508 -6.08 -14.55 24.72
CA ASN A 508 -4.90 -15.17 25.32
C ASN A 508 -4.84 -15.04 26.85
N ASN A 509 -5.50 -14.01 27.40
CA ASN A 509 -5.61 -13.72 28.82
C ASN A 509 -6.95 -14.17 29.43
N ASN A 510 -7.74 -14.92 28.67
CA ASN A 510 -9.08 -15.39 29.06
C ASN A 510 -10.10 -14.28 29.39
N HIS A 511 -9.93 -13.07 28.84
CA HIS A 511 -10.93 -12.00 28.91
C HIS A 511 -12.02 -12.19 27.86
N TYR A 512 -13.11 -12.84 28.24
CA TYR A 512 -14.27 -13.13 27.38
C TYR A 512 -15.56 -12.51 27.94
N ASP A 513 -15.43 -11.32 28.49
CA ASP A 513 -16.49 -10.53 29.10
C ASP A 513 -17.26 -9.68 28.06
N SER A 514 -18.08 -8.75 28.54
CA SER A 514 -18.84 -7.83 27.69
C SER A 514 -17.94 -6.97 26.79
N LEU A 515 -16.72 -6.65 27.23
CA LEU A 515 -15.74 -5.87 26.47
C LEU A 515 -15.30 -6.64 25.22
N PHE A 516 -14.96 -7.93 25.38
CA PHE A 516 -14.63 -8.80 24.24
C PHE A 516 -15.76 -8.81 23.20
N LEU A 517 -17.01 -8.98 23.65
CA LEU A 517 -18.15 -9.04 22.76
C LEU A 517 -18.42 -7.72 22.04
N GLU A 518 -18.28 -6.58 22.73
CA GLU A 518 -18.41 -5.24 22.13
C GLU A 518 -17.43 -5.06 20.96
N TYR A 519 -16.14 -5.29 21.20
CA TYR A 519 -15.12 -5.11 20.17
C TYR A 519 -15.19 -6.16 19.08
N TYR A 520 -15.65 -7.36 19.40
CA TYR A 520 -15.89 -8.39 18.41
C TYR A 520 -17.00 -8.00 17.43
N LYS A 521 -18.09 -7.37 17.90
CA LYS A 521 -19.16 -6.85 17.03
C LYS A 521 -18.61 -5.78 16.06
N LYS A 522 -17.76 -4.88 16.55
CA LYS A 522 -17.11 -3.84 15.73
C LYS A 522 -16.15 -4.45 14.70
N PHE A 523 -15.34 -5.43 15.13
CA PHE A 523 -14.46 -6.21 14.26
C PHE A 523 -15.24 -6.92 13.13
N ASP A 524 -16.32 -7.61 13.47
CA ASP A 524 -17.15 -8.34 12.52
C ASP A 524 -17.75 -7.42 11.45
N TYR A 525 -18.27 -6.27 11.88
CA TYR A 525 -18.78 -5.25 10.98
C TYR A 525 -17.70 -4.74 10.02
N LYS A 526 -16.53 -4.33 10.53
CA LYS A 526 -15.45 -3.78 9.70
C LYS A 526 -14.84 -4.82 8.75
N ARG A 527 -14.64 -6.08 9.18
CA ARG A 527 -14.07 -7.09 8.29
C ARG A 527 -15.03 -7.45 7.15
N LYS A 528 -16.34 -7.46 7.39
CA LYS A 528 -17.34 -7.74 6.35
C LYS A 528 -17.37 -6.63 5.30
N GLN A 529 -17.38 -5.37 5.75
CA GLN A 529 -17.20 -4.20 4.88
C GLN A 529 -15.94 -4.37 4.01
N ASN A 530 -14.82 -4.77 4.61
CA ASN A 530 -13.57 -4.98 3.87
C ASN A 530 -13.69 -6.09 2.81
N ILE A 531 -14.29 -7.23 3.15
CA ILE A 531 -14.53 -8.33 2.20
C ILE A 531 -15.42 -7.84 1.05
N PHE A 532 -16.50 -7.11 1.34
CA PHE A 532 -17.39 -6.62 0.30
C PHE A 532 -16.70 -5.62 -0.64
N ASN A 533 -15.84 -4.75 -0.13
CA ASN A 533 -15.09 -3.80 -0.96
C ASN A 533 -14.13 -4.50 -1.94
N ILE A 534 -13.51 -5.61 -1.54
CA ILE A 534 -12.57 -6.34 -2.43
C ILE A 534 -13.26 -7.28 -3.42
N LEU A 535 -14.50 -7.71 -3.16
CA LEU A 535 -15.24 -8.62 -4.05
C LEU A 535 -15.49 -8.03 -5.44
N ASP A 536 -15.63 -6.70 -5.53
CA ASP A 536 -15.84 -5.99 -6.80
C ASP A 536 -14.53 -5.77 -7.59
N ILE A 537 -13.38 -6.02 -6.94
CA ILE A 537 -12.05 -5.62 -7.42
C ILE A 537 -11.18 -6.84 -7.79
N LEU A 538 -11.27 -7.96 -7.06
CA LEU A 538 -10.39 -9.13 -7.22
C LEU A 538 -10.95 -10.19 -8.19
N SER A 539 -10.06 -10.90 -8.89
CA SER A 539 -10.41 -12.11 -9.66
C SER A 539 -10.69 -13.32 -8.73
N GLU A 540 -11.26 -14.41 -9.25
CA GLU A 540 -11.60 -15.61 -8.47
C GLU A 540 -10.36 -16.20 -7.78
N HIS A 541 -9.25 -16.26 -8.52
CA HIS A 541 -7.98 -16.76 -8.02
C HIS A 541 -7.37 -15.85 -6.94
N GLN A 542 -7.44 -14.53 -7.11
CA GLN A 542 -6.94 -13.55 -6.14
C GLN A 542 -7.81 -13.53 -4.86
N LEU A 543 -9.12 -13.65 -5.03
CA LEU A 543 -10.07 -13.77 -3.93
C LEU A 543 -9.82 -15.06 -3.16
N LEU A 544 -9.63 -16.20 -3.83
CA LEU A 544 -9.32 -17.47 -3.18
C LEU A 544 -7.98 -17.42 -2.43
N ASN A 545 -6.94 -16.80 -3.00
CA ASN A 545 -5.64 -16.66 -2.34
C ASN A 545 -5.69 -15.72 -1.13
N SER A 546 -6.39 -14.59 -1.23
CA SER A 546 -6.59 -13.66 -0.10
C SER A 546 -7.46 -14.27 0.99
N VAL A 547 -8.55 -14.96 0.62
CA VAL A 547 -9.41 -15.73 1.53
C VAL A 547 -8.63 -16.83 2.24
N ASN A 548 -7.83 -17.60 1.51
CA ASN A 548 -7.07 -18.73 2.07
C ASN A 548 -5.87 -18.31 2.92
N LYS A 549 -5.29 -17.11 2.72
CA LYS A 549 -4.07 -16.67 3.45
C LYS A 549 -4.38 -15.73 4.62
N SER A 550 -5.27 -14.77 4.45
CA SER A 550 -5.55 -13.73 5.45
C SER A 550 -6.84 -13.99 6.23
N TYR A 551 -7.92 -14.39 5.55
CA TYR A 551 -9.24 -14.53 6.17
C TYR A 551 -9.46 -15.88 6.85
N SER A 552 -8.79 -16.93 6.38
CA SER A 552 -8.75 -18.26 7.00
C SER A 552 -8.12 -18.23 8.40
N ASN A 553 -7.03 -17.48 8.58
CA ASN A 553 -6.35 -17.34 9.88
C ASN A 553 -7.24 -16.66 10.93
N LEU A 554 -8.09 -15.71 10.51
CA LEU A 554 -9.07 -15.08 11.40
C LEU A 554 -10.12 -16.09 11.85
N LEU A 555 -10.72 -16.83 10.92
CA LEU A 555 -11.71 -17.86 11.26
C LEU A 555 -11.08 -18.98 12.11
N ASN A 556 -9.88 -19.44 11.75
CA ASN A 556 -9.16 -20.47 12.50
C ASN A 556 -8.91 -20.06 13.95
N PHE A 557 -8.59 -18.79 14.18
CA PHE A 557 -8.44 -18.25 15.53
C PHE A 557 -9.77 -18.31 16.31
N GLU A 558 -10.88 -17.87 15.70
CA GLU A 558 -12.20 -17.92 16.33
C GLU A 558 -12.64 -19.34 16.65
N LEU A 559 -12.44 -20.27 15.72
CA LEU A 559 -12.75 -21.69 15.91
C LEU A 559 -11.87 -22.29 17.03
N SER A 560 -10.60 -21.91 17.11
CA SER A 560 -9.72 -22.30 18.22
C SER A 560 -10.21 -21.76 19.56
N THR A 561 -10.70 -20.52 19.60
CA THR A 561 -11.31 -19.90 20.79
C THR A 561 -12.59 -20.62 21.22
N LEU A 562 -13.43 -21.05 20.26
CA LEU A 562 -14.60 -21.90 20.56
C LEU A 562 -14.18 -23.26 21.14
N THR A 563 -13.14 -23.88 20.57
CA THR A 563 -12.66 -25.19 21.02
C THR A 563 -12.13 -25.19 22.44
N LYS A 564 -11.37 -24.17 22.85
CA LYS A 564 -10.75 -24.11 24.19
C LYS A 564 -11.74 -23.97 25.33
N ASN A 565 -12.81 -23.21 25.11
CA ASN A 565 -13.61 -22.67 26.19
C ASN A 565 -15.00 -23.28 26.29
N ASN A 566 -15.36 -24.22 25.41
CA ASN A 566 -16.68 -24.87 25.37
C ASN A 566 -17.84 -23.85 25.49
N TYR A 567 -17.74 -22.71 24.79
CA TYR A 567 -18.66 -21.58 24.94
C TYR A 567 -20.09 -21.93 24.55
N ASN A 568 -20.93 -22.14 25.56
CA ASN A 568 -22.38 -22.01 25.47
C ASN A 568 -22.91 -20.69 26.08
N ILE A 569 -22.03 -19.82 26.62
CA ILE A 569 -22.43 -18.62 27.39
C ILE A 569 -22.37 -17.32 26.56
N VAL A 570 -21.45 -17.17 25.59
CA VAL A 570 -21.40 -15.99 24.70
C VAL A 570 -22.15 -16.29 23.40
N THR A 571 -23.47 -16.40 23.52
CA THR A 571 -24.40 -16.87 22.48
C THR A 571 -24.31 -16.11 21.13
N ASP A 572 -23.92 -14.83 21.18
CA ASP A 572 -23.70 -13.98 20.01
C ASP A 572 -22.42 -14.36 19.23
N PHE A 573 -21.33 -14.74 19.90
CA PHE A 573 -20.04 -15.03 19.28
C PHE A 573 -20.13 -16.23 18.32
N ASN A 574 -20.75 -17.34 18.74
CA ASN A 574 -20.97 -18.51 17.88
C ASN A 574 -21.76 -18.13 16.62
N SER A 575 -22.74 -17.23 16.76
CA SER A 575 -23.56 -16.77 15.63
C SER A 575 -22.74 -15.98 14.62
N TYR A 576 -21.87 -15.09 15.09
CA TYR A 576 -20.98 -14.32 14.20
C TYR A 576 -19.93 -15.20 13.53
N THR A 577 -19.24 -16.07 14.27
CA THR A 577 -18.25 -17.01 13.72
C THR A 577 -18.90 -17.92 12.68
N TYR A 578 -20.10 -18.43 12.94
CA TYR A 578 -20.83 -19.25 11.99
C TYR A 578 -21.22 -18.45 10.74
N ASN A 579 -21.78 -17.25 10.89
CA ASN A 579 -22.12 -16.38 9.74
C ASN A 579 -20.88 -16.06 8.89
N TYR A 580 -19.73 -15.85 9.52
CA TYR A 580 -18.47 -15.62 8.83
C TYR A 580 -17.96 -16.87 8.11
N ASN A 581 -18.07 -18.06 8.73
CA ASN A 581 -17.81 -19.33 8.05
C ASN A 581 -18.73 -19.53 6.84
N LEU A 582 -20.01 -19.18 6.92
CA LEU A 582 -20.92 -19.23 5.78
C LEU A 582 -20.47 -18.31 4.64
N LEU A 583 -20.10 -17.07 4.97
CA LEU A 583 -19.54 -16.12 4.01
C LEU A 583 -18.32 -16.74 3.32
N LEU A 584 -17.33 -17.22 4.07
CA LEU A 584 -16.12 -17.81 3.49
C LEU A 584 -16.43 -19.05 2.65
N LYS A 585 -17.29 -19.96 3.12
CA LYS A 585 -17.71 -21.16 2.36
C LYS A 585 -18.37 -20.80 1.05
N ASN A 586 -19.20 -19.75 1.03
CA ASN A 586 -19.80 -19.25 -0.20
C ASN A 586 -18.76 -18.69 -1.19
N LEU A 587 -17.59 -18.24 -0.71
CA LEU A 587 -16.48 -17.78 -1.54
C LEU A 587 -15.54 -18.92 -2.00
N THR A 588 -15.74 -20.18 -1.56
CA THR A 588 -14.84 -21.31 -1.89
C THR A 588 -15.06 -21.93 -3.28
N LEU A 589 -14.01 -22.59 -3.78
CA LEU A 589 -13.98 -23.37 -5.03
C LEU A 589 -15.12 -24.40 -5.18
N ARG A 590 -15.59 -24.97 -4.07
CA ARG A 590 -16.71 -25.94 -4.10
C ARG A 590 -18.04 -25.27 -4.37
N ASN A 591 -18.27 -24.07 -3.83
CA ASN A 591 -19.45 -23.29 -4.15
C ASN A 591 -19.40 -22.78 -5.60
N GLN A 592 -18.21 -22.43 -6.07
CA GLN A 592 -17.99 -22.06 -7.48
C GLN A 592 -18.28 -23.24 -8.43
N LYS A 593 -17.89 -24.48 -8.09
CA LYS A 593 -18.29 -25.70 -8.84
C LYS A 593 -19.80 -25.93 -8.85
N ARG A 594 -20.53 -25.48 -7.82
CA ARG A 594 -22.00 -25.51 -7.80
C ARG A 594 -22.59 -24.43 -8.71
N ILE A 595 -22.09 -23.20 -8.63
CA ILE A 595 -22.50 -22.09 -9.50
C ILE A 595 -22.22 -22.43 -10.97
N LYS A 596 -21.08 -23.07 -11.27
CA LYS A 596 -20.77 -23.68 -12.57
C LYS A 596 -21.91 -24.58 -13.04
N LYS A 597 -22.32 -25.54 -12.22
CA LYS A 597 -23.39 -26.49 -12.56
C LYS A 597 -24.74 -25.78 -12.77
N ASP A 598 -24.99 -24.71 -12.03
CA ASP A 598 -26.19 -23.89 -12.20
C ASP A 598 -26.17 -23.06 -13.50
N ILE A 599 -25.04 -22.45 -13.87
CA ILE A 599 -24.88 -21.73 -15.14
C ILE A 599 -25.00 -22.69 -16.33
N GLU A 600 -24.43 -23.89 -16.23
CA GLU A 600 -24.57 -24.94 -17.25
C GLU A 600 -26.05 -25.33 -17.47
N VAL A 601 -26.81 -25.48 -16.38
CA VAL A 601 -28.21 -25.92 -16.43
C VAL A 601 -29.18 -24.78 -16.76
N ASN A 602 -29.01 -23.61 -16.13
CA ASN A 602 -29.99 -22.52 -16.08
C ASN A 602 -29.50 -21.19 -16.72
N GLY A 603 -28.23 -21.07 -17.11
CA GLY A 603 -27.66 -19.82 -17.62
C GLY A 603 -28.12 -19.42 -19.02
N VAL A 604 -28.24 -18.12 -19.27
CA VAL A 604 -28.49 -17.56 -20.61
C VAL A 604 -27.29 -17.79 -21.55
N PRO A 605 -27.50 -17.91 -22.88
CA PRO A 605 -26.47 -18.31 -23.84
C PRO A 605 -25.18 -17.49 -23.80
N GLU A 606 -25.29 -16.17 -23.60
CA GLU A 606 -24.14 -15.27 -23.56
C GLU A 606 -23.21 -15.55 -22.36
N ILE A 607 -23.79 -15.81 -21.18
CA ILE A 607 -23.04 -16.15 -19.96
C ILE A 607 -22.36 -17.52 -20.12
N LYS A 608 -23.04 -18.49 -20.76
CA LYS A 608 -22.47 -19.82 -21.03
C LYS A 608 -21.23 -19.75 -21.93
N ILE A 609 -21.25 -18.89 -22.96
CA ILE A 609 -20.10 -18.71 -23.88
C ILE A 609 -18.90 -18.10 -23.14
N LYS A 610 -19.12 -17.00 -22.41
CA LYS A 610 -18.05 -16.36 -21.61
C LYS A 610 -17.45 -17.34 -20.58
N TYR A 611 -18.30 -18.17 -19.98
CA TYR A 611 -17.87 -19.18 -19.02
C TYR A 611 -17.03 -20.30 -19.64
N ASN A 612 -17.40 -20.79 -20.83
CA ASN A 612 -16.61 -21.79 -21.54
C ASN A 612 -15.22 -21.28 -21.94
N ASN A 613 -15.13 -20.01 -22.36
CA ASN A 613 -13.86 -19.37 -22.66
C ASN A 613 -12.95 -19.28 -21.41
N LEU A 614 -13.54 -19.01 -20.24
CA LEU A 614 -12.79 -18.99 -18.98
C LEU A 614 -12.19 -20.37 -18.64
N ILE A 615 -12.94 -21.45 -18.87
CA ILE A 615 -12.44 -22.83 -18.68
C ILE A 615 -11.23 -23.10 -19.58
N GLU A 616 -11.31 -22.72 -20.85
CA GLU A 616 -10.22 -22.94 -21.78
C GLU A 616 -8.97 -22.14 -21.42
N TYR A 617 -9.13 -20.88 -20.99
CA TYR A 617 -7.98 -20.09 -20.53
C TYR A 617 -7.32 -20.70 -19.28
N LYS A 618 -8.11 -21.20 -18.31
CA LYS A 618 -7.58 -21.91 -17.13
C LYS A 618 -6.82 -23.19 -17.51
N LYS A 619 -7.29 -23.96 -18.50
CA LYS A 619 -6.55 -25.15 -18.99
C LYS A 619 -5.23 -24.76 -19.64
N GLN A 620 -5.22 -23.70 -20.43
CA GLN A 620 -4.01 -23.19 -21.09
C GLN A 620 -2.99 -22.66 -20.05
N LEU A 621 -3.45 -21.99 -19.00
CA LEU A 621 -2.60 -21.55 -17.88
C LEU A 621 -1.91 -22.73 -17.18
N ASN A 622 -2.67 -23.77 -16.82
CA ASN A 622 -2.11 -24.96 -16.19
C ASN A 622 -1.05 -25.64 -17.08
N LYS A 623 -1.33 -25.72 -18.39
CA LYS A 623 -0.38 -26.29 -19.36
C LYS A 623 0.92 -25.47 -19.47
N LEU A 624 0.83 -24.15 -19.38
CA LEU A 624 2.00 -23.25 -19.36
C LEU A 624 2.78 -23.33 -18.04
N GLU A 625 2.10 -23.54 -16.91
CA GLU A 625 2.70 -23.77 -15.59
C GLU A 625 3.48 -25.09 -15.51
N GLU A 626 2.94 -26.15 -16.10
CA GLU A 626 3.59 -27.46 -16.15
C GLU A 626 4.86 -27.47 -17.04
N GLN A 627 4.99 -26.51 -17.95
CA GLN A 627 6.07 -26.44 -18.93
C GLN A 627 7.31 -25.65 -18.46
N SER A 628 7.22 -24.83 -17.41
CA SER A 628 8.30 -23.93 -17.00
C SER A 628 8.12 -23.37 -15.58
N THR A 629 9.20 -23.31 -14.80
CA THR A 629 9.23 -22.60 -13.50
C THR A 629 9.31 -21.08 -13.64
N ILE A 630 9.68 -20.57 -14.82
CA ILE A 630 9.74 -19.15 -15.14
C ILE A 630 8.44 -18.76 -15.85
N LYS A 631 7.66 -17.87 -15.21
CA LYS A 631 6.42 -17.32 -15.78
C LYS A 631 6.74 -16.54 -17.05
N SER A 632 6.40 -17.10 -18.21
CA SER A 632 6.60 -16.47 -19.52
C SER A 632 5.64 -15.29 -19.74
N GLU A 633 5.97 -14.40 -20.67
CA GLU A 633 5.11 -13.27 -21.04
C GLU A 633 3.74 -13.72 -21.56
N ALA A 634 3.70 -14.85 -22.28
CA ALA A 634 2.47 -15.51 -22.71
C ALA A 634 1.61 -15.97 -21.53
N TYR A 635 2.23 -16.51 -20.47
CA TYR A 635 1.52 -16.87 -19.25
C TYR A 635 0.93 -15.64 -18.55
N LEU A 636 1.70 -14.55 -18.42
CA LEU A 636 1.23 -13.32 -17.77
C LEU A 636 0.09 -12.65 -18.54
N SER A 637 0.16 -12.65 -19.87
CA SER A 637 -0.90 -12.12 -20.75
C SER A 637 -2.19 -12.95 -20.70
N LEU A 638 -2.05 -14.28 -20.76
CA LEU A 638 -3.18 -15.19 -20.62
C LEU A 638 -3.82 -15.09 -19.23
N LEU A 639 -2.99 -14.94 -18.19
CA LEU A 639 -3.47 -14.71 -16.82
C LEU A 639 -4.30 -13.43 -16.74
N ALA A 640 -3.81 -12.32 -17.29
CA ALA A 640 -4.54 -11.05 -17.32
C ALA A 640 -5.88 -11.16 -18.08
N SER A 641 -5.89 -11.89 -19.20
CA SER A 641 -7.10 -12.13 -20.00
C SER A 641 -8.11 -13.01 -19.26
N THR A 642 -7.63 -14.02 -18.56
CA THR A 642 -8.42 -14.91 -17.68
C THR A 642 -9.06 -14.10 -16.56
N GLU A 643 -8.29 -13.25 -15.89
CA GLU A 643 -8.79 -12.38 -14.82
C GLU A 643 -9.84 -11.37 -15.31
N SER A 644 -9.66 -10.79 -16.50
CA SER A 644 -10.64 -9.83 -17.07
C SER A 644 -11.97 -10.52 -17.38
N LEU A 645 -11.92 -11.68 -18.03
CA LEU A 645 -13.09 -12.46 -18.38
C LEU A 645 -13.87 -12.92 -17.13
N GLU A 646 -13.15 -13.27 -16.06
CA GLU A 646 -13.74 -13.55 -14.75
C GLU A 646 -14.51 -12.36 -14.19
N LYS A 647 -13.90 -11.17 -14.18
CA LYS A 647 -14.57 -9.96 -13.68
C LYS A 647 -15.82 -9.62 -14.47
N ASP A 648 -15.77 -9.81 -15.79
CA ASP A 648 -16.92 -9.56 -16.66
C ASP A 648 -18.03 -10.59 -16.41
N LEU A 649 -17.71 -11.86 -16.16
CA LEU A 649 -18.68 -12.89 -15.76
C LEU A 649 -19.34 -12.58 -14.41
N VAL A 650 -18.58 -12.06 -13.45
CA VAL A 650 -19.09 -11.62 -12.15
C VAL A 650 -20.06 -10.44 -12.31
N ARG A 651 -19.74 -9.47 -13.17
CA ARG A 651 -20.58 -8.28 -13.42
C ARG A 651 -21.83 -8.57 -14.24
N SER A 652 -21.77 -9.52 -15.17
CA SER A 652 -22.83 -9.78 -16.17
C SER A 652 -23.86 -10.84 -15.75
N SER A 653 -23.60 -11.58 -14.67
CA SER A 653 -24.51 -12.61 -14.18
C SER A 653 -25.41 -12.07 -13.08
N SER A 654 -26.73 -12.10 -13.29
CA SER A 654 -27.73 -11.84 -12.23
C SER A 654 -27.64 -12.80 -11.03
N THR A 655 -26.91 -13.91 -11.19
CA THR A 655 -26.59 -14.92 -10.16
C THR A 655 -25.32 -14.55 -9.37
N PHE A 656 -24.44 -13.69 -9.90
CA PHE A 656 -23.28 -13.13 -9.20
C PHE A 656 -23.54 -11.70 -8.70
N ALA A 657 -24.42 -10.95 -9.36
CA ALA A 657 -24.71 -9.53 -9.13
C ALA A 657 -25.68 -9.23 -7.96
N LYS A 658 -25.83 -10.15 -7.00
CA LYS A 658 -26.54 -9.89 -5.73
C LYS A 658 -25.60 -10.01 -4.51
N PRO A 659 -24.53 -9.21 -4.41
CA PRO A 659 -23.38 -9.61 -3.61
C PRO A 659 -23.60 -9.41 -2.11
N GLN A 660 -24.43 -8.46 -1.66
CA GLN A 660 -24.48 -8.14 -0.23
C GLN A 660 -25.56 -8.88 0.56
N ASN A 661 -26.75 -9.13 -0.02
CA ASN A 661 -27.86 -9.75 0.71
C ASN A 661 -27.84 -11.29 0.65
N GLU A 662 -27.29 -11.91 -0.39
CA GLU A 662 -27.20 -13.38 -0.50
C GLU A 662 -25.95 -13.93 0.20
N LEU A 663 -24.82 -13.20 0.18
CA LEU A 663 -23.60 -13.58 0.92
C LEU A 663 -23.70 -13.38 2.44
N THR A 664 -24.65 -12.58 2.91
CA THR A 664 -24.93 -12.35 4.35
C THR A 664 -26.03 -13.25 4.89
N THR A 665 -26.26 -14.41 4.25
CA THR A 665 -27.18 -15.43 4.77
C THR A 665 -26.91 -15.67 6.25
N SER A 666 -27.86 -15.28 7.10
CA SER A 666 -27.71 -15.34 8.54
C SER A 666 -28.16 -16.70 9.05
N ARG A 667 -27.62 -17.11 10.20
CA ARG A 667 -28.11 -18.28 10.95
C ARG A 667 -29.62 -18.29 11.14
N LYS A 668 -30.26 -17.12 11.25
CA LYS A 668 -31.72 -16.99 11.44
C LYS A 668 -32.48 -17.48 10.20
N GLN A 669 -32.03 -17.09 9.01
CA GLN A 669 -32.65 -17.53 7.76
C GLN A 669 -32.54 -19.05 7.55
N ILE A 670 -31.40 -19.66 7.92
CA ILE A 670 -31.25 -21.13 7.88
C ILE A 670 -32.18 -21.79 8.88
N GLN A 671 -32.21 -21.30 10.13
CA GLN A 671 -33.08 -21.82 11.19
C GLN A 671 -34.57 -21.72 10.84
N GLU A 672 -34.99 -20.63 10.20
CA GLU A 672 -36.38 -20.40 9.79
C GLU A 672 -36.87 -21.44 8.78
N LYS A 673 -35.98 -21.99 7.96
CA LYS A 673 -36.31 -23.04 6.96
C LYS A 673 -36.43 -24.44 7.55
N LEU A 674 -35.85 -24.68 8.73
CA LEU A 674 -35.89 -25.99 9.37
C LEU A 674 -37.27 -26.30 9.96
N LYS A 675 -37.65 -27.58 9.92
CA LYS A 675 -38.75 -28.14 10.70
C LYS A 675 -38.25 -28.64 12.08
N PRO A 676 -39.15 -28.90 13.05
CA PRO A 676 -38.74 -29.31 14.41
C PRO A 676 -37.83 -30.55 14.50
N ASN A 677 -37.94 -31.49 13.55
CA ASN A 677 -37.15 -32.74 13.54
C ASN A 677 -35.99 -32.72 12.54
N GLU A 678 -35.63 -31.54 12.02
CA GLU A 678 -34.55 -31.35 11.06
C GLU A 678 -33.36 -30.68 11.75
N VAL A 679 -32.15 -31.12 11.41
CA VAL A 679 -30.90 -30.58 11.98
C VAL A 679 -29.88 -30.31 10.88
N VAL A 680 -29.15 -29.21 11.06
CA VAL A 680 -28.00 -28.84 10.22
C VAL A 680 -26.72 -29.16 10.96
N ILE A 681 -25.79 -29.83 10.28
CA ILE A 681 -24.42 -30.05 10.73
C ILE A 681 -23.49 -29.41 9.70
N ASP A 682 -22.78 -28.37 10.11
CA ASP A 682 -21.79 -27.68 9.29
C ASP A 682 -20.38 -27.96 9.83
N LEU A 683 -19.65 -28.84 9.14
CA LEU A 683 -18.30 -29.25 9.56
C LEU A 683 -17.28 -28.17 9.22
N VAL A 684 -16.34 -27.94 10.13
CA VAL A 684 -15.20 -27.04 9.93
C VAL A 684 -13.89 -27.74 10.30
N SER A 685 -12.85 -27.42 9.55
CA SER A 685 -11.48 -27.91 9.72
C SER A 685 -10.55 -26.71 9.76
N PHE A 686 -9.74 -26.57 10.81
CA PHE A 686 -8.98 -25.35 11.06
C PHE A 686 -7.64 -25.62 11.73
N ASN A 687 -6.63 -24.80 11.42
CA ASN A 687 -5.35 -24.80 12.13
C ASN A 687 -5.61 -24.37 13.58
N TYR A 688 -5.06 -25.11 14.54
CA TYR A 688 -5.28 -24.84 15.95
C TYR A 688 -4.35 -23.74 16.46
N TYR A 689 -4.94 -22.74 17.12
CA TYR A 689 -4.21 -21.66 17.78
C TYR A 689 -4.24 -21.85 19.30
N ASN A 690 -3.07 -22.03 19.92
CA ASN A 690 -2.92 -22.07 21.38
C ASN A 690 -1.82 -21.12 21.87
N LYS A 691 -2.15 -19.83 22.06
CA LYS A 691 -1.21 -18.70 22.29
C LYS A 691 -0.22 -18.47 21.13
N LYS A 692 0.11 -19.52 20.39
CA LYS A 692 0.81 -19.57 19.11
C LYS A 692 0.11 -20.56 18.18
N TRP A 693 0.29 -20.42 16.87
CA TRP A 693 -0.19 -21.40 15.89
C TRP A 693 0.54 -22.73 16.08
N THR A 694 -0.20 -23.84 16.06
CA THR A 694 0.35 -25.20 16.13
C THR A 694 0.33 -25.86 14.75
N ASP A 695 0.94 -27.04 14.64
CA ASP A 695 0.87 -27.92 13.46
C ASP A 695 -0.40 -28.78 13.42
N SER A 696 -1.27 -28.67 14.44
CA SER A 696 -2.51 -29.45 14.54
C SER A 696 -3.63 -28.81 13.75
N ILE A 697 -4.36 -29.65 13.00
CA ILE A 697 -5.63 -29.29 12.36
C ILE A 697 -6.75 -29.95 13.16
N MET A 698 -7.73 -29.16 13.60
CA MET A 698 -8.87 -29.62 14.40
C MET A 698 -10.15 -29.64 13.58
N TYR A 699 -11.02 -30.62 13.85
CA TYR A 699 -12.38 -30.70 13.34
C TYR A 699 -13.40 -30.26 14.40
N GLY A 700 -14.35 -29.46 13.96
CA GLY A 700 -15.53 -29.04 14.72
C GLY A 700 -16.80 -29.11 13.88
N ALA A 701 -17.95 -28.98 14.53
CA ALA A 701 -19.25 -28.90 13.87
C ALA A 701 -20.10 -27.78 14.47
N PHE A 702 -20.70 -26.95 13.62
CA PHE A 702 -21.84 -26.13 14.01
C PHE A 702 -23.12 -26.94 13.85
N VAL A 703 -23.91 -27.01 14.91
CA VAL A 703 -25.21 -27.68 14.96
C VAL A 703 -26.32 -26.66 15.12
N ILE A 704 -27.32 -26.73 14.25
CA ILE A 704 -28.48 -25.82 14.25
C ILE A 704 -29.76 -26.62 14.15
N LYS A 705 -30.68 -26.40 15.09
CA LYS A 705 -32.05 -26.90 15.10
C LYS A 705 -33.04 -25.76 15.05
N LYS A 706 -34.32 -26.08 14.81
CA LYS A 706 -35.41 -25.10 14.76
C LYS A 706 -35.52 -24.24 16.01
N ASP A 707 -35.32 -24.82 17.18
CA ASP A 707 -35.40 -24.20 18.50
C ASP A 707 -34.07 -23.62 19.02
N SER A 708 -32.97 -23.78 18.27
CA SER A 708 -31.66 -23.31 18.70
C SER A 708 -31.56 -21.79 18.76
N LYS A 709 -31.32 -21.21 19.94
CA LYS A 709 -31.13 -19.75 20.06
C LYS A 709 -29.89 -19.23 19.33
N PHE A 710 -28.89 -20.09 19.11
CA PHE A 710 -27.62 -19.81 18.44
C PHE A 710 -27.04 -21.13 17.90
N PRO A 711 -26.12 -21.10 16.91
CA PRO A 711 -25.42 -22.30 16.46
C PRO A 711 -24.57 -22.89 17.60
N LYS A 712 -24.79 -24.16 17.92
CA LYS A 712 -23.99 -24.86 18.92
C LYS A 712 -22.72 -25.38 18.27
N PHE A 713 -21.55 -25.06 18.84
CA PHE A 713 -20.29 -25.58 18.35
C PHE A 713 -19.90 -26.84 19.13
N VAL A 714 -19.59 -27.93 18.40
CA VAL A 714 -19.20 -29.22 18.96
C VAL A 714 -17.80 -29.57 18.47
N ASN A 715 -16.88 -29.77 19.41
CA ASN A 715 -15.53 -30.26 19.13
C ASN A 715 -15.60 -31.74 18.69
N LEU A 716 -14.87 -32.11 17.63
CA LEU A 716 -14.88 -33.47 17.11
C LEU A 716 -13.56 -34.21 17.39
N PHE A 717 -12.50 -33.94 16.62
CA PHE A 717 -11.22 -34.66 16.69
C PHE A 717 -10.09 -33.90 15.98
N GLU A 718 -8.85 -34.37 16.09
CA GLU A 718 -7.70 -33.85 15.33
C GLU A 718 -7.57 -34.57 13.97
N GLU A 719 -7.32 -33.84 12.88
CA GLU A 719 -7.27 -34.37 11.50
C GLU A 719 -6.34 -35.57 11.34
N LYS A 720 -5.22 -35.62 12.08
CA LYS A 720 -4.27 -36.74 12.08
C LYS A 720 -4.97 -38.08 12.34
N GLN A 721 -6.00 -38.11 13.18
CA GLN A 721 -6.79 -39.30 13.47
C GLN A 721 -7.54 -39.81 12.23
N LEU A 722 -8.14 -38.89 11.46
CA LEU A 722 -8.83 -39.24 10.21
C LEU A 722 -7.84 -39.56 9.09
N ALA A 723 -6.74 -38.81 8.97
CA ALA A 723 -5.71 -39.02 7.96
C ALA A 723 -5.11 -40.43 8.05
N VAL A 724 -4.79 -40.92 9.25
CA VAL A 724 -4.29 -42.30 9.45
C VAL A 724 -5.30 -43.35 8.98
N LEU A 725 -6.59 -43.14 9.23
CA LEU A 725 -7.66 -44.04 8.79
C LEU A 725 -7.84 -44.00 7.25
N LEU A 726 -7.57 -42.87 6.62
CA LEU A 726 -7.60 -42.71 5.16
C LEU A 726 -6.33 -43.25 4.48
N GLU A 727 -5.14 -43.04 5.04
CA GLU A 727 -3.84 -43.47 4.49
C GLU A 727 -3.59 -44.97 4.56
N ARG A 728 -4.12 -45.66 5.58
CA ARG A 728 -4.17 -47.15 5.63
C ARG A 728 -4.74 -47.76 4.33
N ASN A 729 -5.40 -46.98 3.48
CA ASN A 729 -6.00 -47.40 2.22
C ASN A 729 -5.12 -47.18 0.96
N ASN A 730 -4.07 -46.34 1.00
CA ASN A 730 -3.30 -45.97 -0.22
C ASN A 730 -2.06 -46.84 -0.49
N LYS A 731 -1.59 -47.63 0.48
CA LYS A 731 -0.37 -48.45 0.35
C LYS A 731 -0.57 -49.84 -0.28
N ALA A 732 -1.78 -50.19 -0.74
CA ALA A 732 -2.05 -51.49 -1.34
C ALA A 732 -2.24 -51.34 -2.86
N HIS A 733 -1.22 -51.72 -3.64
CA HIS A 733 -1.37 -51.92 -5.09
C HIS A 733 -2.20 -53.18 -5.37
N ASP A 734 -3.19 -53.01 -6.24
CA ASP A 734 -3.95 -53.99 -7.03
C ASP A 734 -4.81 -55.08 -6.34
N SER A 735 -6.05 -55.20 -6.83
CA SER A 735 -7.08 -56.22 -6.55
C SER A 735 -7.72 -56.30 -5.15
N ILE A 736 -7.16 -55.67 -4.11
CA ILE A 736 -7.72 -55.64 -2.73
C ILE A 736 -8.62 -54.41 -2.47
N GLN A 737 -8.87 -53.60 -3.50
CA GLN A 737 -9.61 -52.33 -3.36
C GLN A 737 -11.08 -52.54 -2.91
N SER A 738 -11.74 -53.62 -3.34
CA SER A 738 -13.13 -53.94 -2.93
C SER A 738 -13.23 -54.49 -1.50
N LYS A 739 -12.21 -55.21 -1.01
CA LYS A 739 -12.17 -55.73 0.38
C LYS A 739 -11.81 -54.64 1.40
N ILE A 740 -10.99 -53.65 1.04
CA ILE A 740 -10.58 -52.54 1.91
C ILE A 740 -11.67 -51.46 2.00
N ILE A 741 -12.37 -51.15 0.89
CA ILE A 741 -13.54 -50.24 0.90
C ILE A 741 -14.66 -50.81 1.79
N ASN A 742 -14.90 -52.13 1.76
CA ASN A 742 -15.87 -52.75 2.66
C ASN A 742 -15.46 -52.70 4.15
N LYS A 743 -14.14 -52.65 4.45
CA LYS A 743 -13.65 -52.57 5.83
C LYS A 743 -13.79 -51.17 6.44
N GLN A 744 -13.66 -50.11 5.62
CA GLN A 744 -13.88 -48.70 6.03
C GLN A 744 -15.27 -48.45 6.61
N TYR A 745 -16.28 -49.16 6.11
CA TYR A 745 -17.69 -49.01 6.50
C TYR A 745 -18.20 -50.18 7.36
N SER A 746 -17.35 -51.17 7.66
CA SER A 746 -17.63 -52.22 8.65
C SER A 746 -17.12 -51.87 10.04
N ASP A 747 -15.98 -51.19 10.15
CA ASP A 747 -15.42 -50.76 11.44
C ASP A 747 -16.00 -49.40 11.87
N LYS A 748 -16.43 -49.28 13.13
CA LYS A 748 -17.02 -48.04 13.67
C LYS A 748 -16.02 -46.90 13.85
N GLU A 749 -14.74 -47.05 13.50
CA GLU A 749 -13.69 -46.06 13.79
C GLU A 749 -13.96 -44.69 13.14
N ILE A 750 -14.20 -44.65 11.82
CA ILE A 750 -14.52 -43.38 11.12
C ILE A 750 -15.86 -42.84 11.61
N SER A 751 -16.87 -43.71 11.80
CA SER A 751 -18.17 -43.31 12.32
C SER A 751 -18.06 -42.68 13.72
N ASN A 752 -17.24 -43.25 14.60
CA ASN A 752 -17.04 -42.77 15.97
C ASN A 752 -16.39 -41.38 16.01
N LEU A 753 -15.56 -41.01 15.02
CA LEU A 753 -15.00 -39.66 14.93
C LEU A 753 -16.09 -38.59 14.70
N PHE A 754 -17.14 -38.89 13.92
CA PHE A 754 -18.19 -37.92 13.60
C PHE A 754 -19.47 -38.10 14.42
N TYR A 755 -20.01 -39.31 14.48
CA TYR A 755 -21.32 -39.60 15.05
C TYR A 755 -21.31 -39.52 16.58
N LYS A 756 -20.31 -40.10 17.26
CA LYS A 756 -20.29 -40.17 18.74
C LYS A 756 -20.29 -38.78 19.40
N PRO A 757 -19.49 -37.78 18.96
CA PRO A 757 -19.57 -36.43 19.52
C PRO A 757 -20.90 -35.71 19.22
N LEU A 758 -21.59 -36.08 18.13
CA LEU A 758 -22.83 -35.44 17.67
C LEU A 758 -24.10 -36.15 18.15
N GLU A 759 -23.99 -37.35 18.72
CA GLU A 759 -25.14 -38.22 19.01
C GLU A 759 -26.18 -37.55 19.91
N ALA A 760 -25.74 -36.84 20.96
CA ALA A 760 -26.63 -36.11 21.85
C ALA A 760 -27.45 -35.04 21.11
N GLU A 761 -26.84 -34.39 20.12
CA GLU A 761 -27.50 -33.36 19.31
C GLU A 761 -28.41 -33.95 18.24
N LEU A 762 -28.18 -35.18 17.80
CA LEU A 762 -29.01 -35.84 16.79
C LEU A 762 -30.28 -36.47 17.35
N LYS A 763 -30.44 -36.52 18.69
CA LYS A 763 -31.66 -37.01 19.33
C LYS A 763 -32.89 -36.28 18.80
N ASN A 764 -33.94 -37.04 18.51
CA ASN A 764 -35.23 -36.59 17.96
C ASN A 764 -35.16 -35.98 16.54
N SER A 765 -34.03 -36.08 15.85
CA SER A 765 -33.91 -35.62 14.46
C SER A 765 -34.13 -36.78 13.50
N ASN A 766 -34.87 -36.56 12.41
CA ASN A 766 -35.09 -37.56 11.35
C ASN A 766 -34.33 -37.24 10.06
N THR A 767 -33.98 -35.97 9.85
CA THR A 767 -33.32 -35.47 8.65
C THR A 767 -32.10 -34.66 9.04
N ILE A 768 -30.97 -34.96 8.41
CA ILE A 768 -29.69 -34.30 8.68
C ILE A 768 -29.22 -33.62 7.39
N TYR A 769 -29.02 -32.31 7.45
CA TYR A 769 -28.36 -31.53 6.42
C TYR A 769 -26.89 -31.37 6.77
N LEU A 770 -26.00 -32.06 6.05
CA LEU A 770 -24.57 -32.14 6.37
C LEU A 770 -23.73 -31.40 5.33
N ALA A 771 -22.94 -30.42 5.76
CA ALA A 771 -21.94 -29.76 4.93
C ALA A 771 -20.51 -30.15 5.38
N PRO A 772 -19.79 -31.03 4.66
CA PRO A 772 -18.45 -31.45 5.07
C PRO A 772 -17.38 -30.36 4.88
N SER A 773 -16.20 -30.51 5.50
CA SER A 773 -14.98 -29.74 5.17
C SER A 773 -13.71 -30.60 5.27
N GLY A 774 -12.59 -30.10 4.72
CA GLY A 774 -11.30 -30.80 4.74
C GLY A 774 -11.33 -32.21 4.12
N LEU A 775 -10.62 -33.16 4.75
CA LEU A 775 -10.61 -34.58 4.39
C LEU A 775 -11.99 -35.24 4.49
N ALA A 776 -12.91 -34.69 5.28
CA ALA A 776 -14.26 -35.27 5.44
C ALA A 776 -15.06 -35.30 4.13
N HIS A 777 -14.66 -34.52 3.12
CA HIS A 777 -15.24 -34.59 1.78
C HIS A 777 -14.96 -35.91 1.03
N GLN A 778 -14.00 -36.71 1.49
CA GLN A 778 -13.67 -38.01 0.92
C GLN A 778 -14.54 -39.14 1.51
N ILE A 779 -15.42 -38.84 2.48
CA ILE A 779 -16.18 -39.83 3.24
C ILE A 779 -17.60 -39.98 2.68
N ASN A 780 -18.05 -41.22 2.47
CA ASN A 780 -19.45 -41.52 2.21
C ASN A 780 -20.24 -41.61 3.52
N PHE A 781 -20.70 -40.47 4.02
CA PHE A 781 -21.41 -40.40 5.30
C PHE A 781 -22.66 -41.29 5.38
N LYS A 782 -23.34 -41.58 4.25
CA LYS A 782 -24.54 -42.44 4.26
C LYS A 782 -24.21 -43.88 4.63
N ALA A 783 -23.00 -44.34 4.29
CA ALA A 783 -22.56 -45.71 4.52
C ALA A 783 -21.93 -45.93 5.90
N LEU A 784 -21.76 -44.87 6.72
CA LEU A 784 -21.11 -45.00 8.03
C LEU A 784 -21.96 -45.83 9.00
N PRO A 785 -21.41 -46.86 9.67
CA PRO A 785 -22.18 -47.70 10.58
C PRO A 785 -22.51 -46.95 11.88
N VAL A 786 -23.77 -46.93 12.29
CA VAL A 786 -24.21 -46.39 13.60
C VAL A 786 -24.21 -47.50 14.64
N ASN A 787 -24.75 -48.66 14.28
CA ASN A 787 -24.69 -49.90 15.06
C ASN A 787 -24.36 -51.08 14.13
N THR A 788 -24.42 -52.31 14.62
CA THR A 788 -24.07 -53.50 13.82
C THR A 788 -25.00 -53.74 12.64
N ASN A 789 -26.21 -53.18 12.66
CA ASN A 789 -27.29 -53.51 11.73
C ASN A 789 -27.83 -52.30 10.95
N GLN A 790 -27.27 -51.11 11.18
CA GLN A 790 -27.81 -49.86 10.60
C GLN A 790 -26.71 -48.84 10.35
N THR A 791 -26.74 -48.28 9.15
CA THR A 791 -25.90 -47.15 8.71
C THR A 791 -26.55 -45.80 9.01
N LEU A 792 -25.76 -44.73 8.93
CA LEU A 792 -26.22 -43.36 9.20
C LEU A 792 -27.29 -42.93 8.19
N GLY A 793 -27.18 -43.36 6.93
CA GLY A 793 -28.17 -43.08 5.87
C GLY A 793 -29.46 -43.87 6.00
N GLU A 794 -29.44 -45.01 6.70
CA GLU A 794 -30.65 -45.78 7.06
C GLU A 794 -31.32 -45.26 8.33
N LYS A 795 -30.53 -44.74 9.28
CA LYS A 795 -31.05 -44.15 10.52
C LYS A 795 -31.65 -42.75 10.30
N TYR A 796 -31.03 -41.95 9.43
CA TYR A 796 -31.44 -40.57 9.16
C TYR A 796 -31.54 -40.31 7.66
N LYS A 797 -32.48 -39.44 7.27
CA LYS A 797 -32.51 -38.87 5.92
C LYS A 797 -31.34 -37.88 5.77
N LEU A 798 -30.18 -38.37 5.33
CA LEU A 798 -28.97 -37.56 5.18
C LEU A 798 -28.94 -36.84 3.82
N ILE A 799 -28.85 -35.52 3.87
CA ILE A 799 -28.77 -34.62 2.71
C ILE A 799 -27.42 -33.90 2.76
N LEU A 800 -26.52 -34.24 1.83
CA LEU A 800 -25.21 -33.60 1.71
C LEU A 800 -25.34 -32.27 0.99
N LEU A 801 -24.80 -31.20 1.60
CA LEU A 801 -24.81 -29.84 1.08
C LEU A 801 -23.38 -29.38 0.80
N GLY A 802 -23.21 -28.57 -0.25
CA GLY A 802 -21.93 -27.87 -0.49
C GLY A 802 -21.72 -26.69 0.48
N SER A 803 -22.82 -26.07 0.90
CA SER A 803 -22.90 -25.04 1.94
C SER A 803 -24.31 -25.09 2.53
N THR A 804 -24.43 -24.82 3.82
CA THR A 804 -25.73 -24.83 4.52
C THR A 804 -26.62 -23.65 4.10
N THR A 805 -26.06 -22.61 3.44
CA THR A 805 -26.83 -21.51 2.81
C THR A 805 -27.80 -21.99 1.74
N THR A 806 -27.54 -23.14 1.11
CA THR A 806 -28.44 -23.74 0.11
C THR A 806 -29.86 -23.98 0.63
N LEU A 807 -30.04 -24.14 1.94
CA LEU A 807 -31.34 -24.33 2.57
C LEU A 807 -32.29 -23.14 2.40
N VAL A 808 -31.73 -21.93 2.27
CA VAL A 808 -32.53 -20.71 2.12
C VAL A 808 -33.24 -20.68 0.76
N ASP A 809 -32.56 -21.14 -0.29
CA ASP A 809 -33.07 -21.20 -1.67
C ASP A 809 -33.49 -22.60 -2.12
N TYR A 810 -33.53 -23.58 -1.20
CA TYR A 810 -33.80 -24.97 -1.53
C TYR A 810 -35.25 -25.14 -2.03
N LYS A 811 -35.40 -25.24 -3.36
CA LYS A 811 -36.61 -25.79 -3.97
C LYS A 811 -36.44 -27.31 -4.05
N PRO A 812 -37.23 -28.12 -3.32
CA PRO A 812 -37.19 -29.56 -3.52
C PRO A 812 -37.51 -29.83 -4.99
N LEU A 813 -36.67 -30.63 -5.65
CA LEU A 813 -37.00 -31.18 -6.96
C LEU A 813 -38.31 -31.96 -6.79
N THR A 814 -39.42 -31.35 -7.18
CA THR A 814 -40.66 -32.07 -7.45
C THR A 814 -40.40 -32.87 -8.71
N ILE A 815 -39.81 -34.04 -8.52
CA ILE A 815 -39.71 -35.01 -9.62
C ILE A 815 -41.15 -35.33 -10.00
N ASN A 816 -41.58 -34.81 -11.14
CA ASN A 816 -42.90 -35.08 -11.69
C ASN A 816 -43.00 -36.59 -11.85
N LYS A 817 -43.93 -37.24 -11.12
CA LYS A 817 -44.16 -38.69 -11.20
C LYS A 817 -44.33 -39.16 -12.64
N LYS A 818 -44.82 -38.31 -13.56
CA LYS A 818 -44.89 -38.59 -15.01
C LYS A 818 -43.52 -38.76 -15.69
N ILE A 819 -42.47 -38.08 -15.23
CA ILE A 819 -41.11 -38.17 -15.80
C ILE A 819 -40.44 -39.47 -15.34
N ILE A 820 -40.64 -39.90 -14.10
CA ILE A 820 -40.21 -41.23 -13.63
C ILE A 820 -40.96 -42.33 -14.39
N LEU A 821 -42.29 -42.20 -14.56
CA LEU A 821 -43.06 -43.15 -15.36
C LEU A 821 -42.59 -43.19 -16.83
N ARG A 822 -42.26 -42.05 -17.44
CA ARG A 822 -41.72 -41.98 -18.80
C ARG A 822 -40.32 -42.57 -18.93
N LEU A 823 -39.45 -42.38 -17.92
CA LEU A 823 -38.12 -43.00 -17.90
C LEU A 823 -38.20 -44.50 -17.69
N PHE A 824 -39.11 -44.99 -16.83
CA PHE A 824 -39.40 -46.42 -16.68
C PHE A 824 -39.96 -47.02 -17.98
N TYR A 825 -40.91 -46.35 -18.63
CA TYR A 825 -41.48 -46.80 -19.91
C TYR A 825 -40.44 -46.79 -21.05
N MET A 826 -39.54 -45.79 -21.08
CA MET A 826 -38.45 -45.74 -22.07
C MET A 826 -37.45 -46.89 -21.87
N VAL A 827 -37.13 -47.25 -20.63
CA VAL A 827 -36.22 -48.37 -20.33
C VAL A 827 -36.85 -49.72 -20.70
N GLU A 828 -38.17 -49.90 -20.53
CA GLU A 828 -38.90 -51.08 -21.04
C GLU A 828 -39.03 -51.11 -22.57
N LEU A 829 -39.17 -49.95 -23.23
CA LEU A 829 -39.25 -49.85 -24.69
C LEU A 829 -37.94 -50.17 -25.42
N ILE A 830 -36.80 -50.03 -24.75
CA ILE A 830 -35.46 -50.31 -25.31
C ILE A 830 -35.13 -51.81 -25.28
N THR A 831 -35.79 -52.60 -24.43
CA THR A 831 -35.43 -54.01 -24.20
C THR A 831 -36.16 -55.03 -25.09
N THR A 832 -37.11 -54.64 -25.95
CA THR A 832 -37.83 -55.60 -26.83
C THR A 832 -37.88 -55.20 -28.31
N LYS A 833 -37.40 -56.13 -29.15
CA LYS A 833 -36.99 -55.94 -30.56
C LYS A 833 -38.13 -55.92 -31.60
N ASN A 834 -39.29 -55.29 -31.31
CA ASN A 834 -40.46 -55.31 -32.22
C ASN A 834 -41.20 -53.96 -32.41
N SER A 835 -40.65 -52.83 -31.97
CA SER A 835 -41.36 -51.54 -31.91
C SER A 835 -41.51 -50.76 -33.23
N LEU A 836 -40.80 -51.14 -34.30
CA LEU A 836 -40.87 -50.44 -35.60
C LEU A 836 -42.25 -50.57 -36.30
N ARG A 837 -43.00 -51.63 -36.02
CA ARG A 837 -44.35 -51.84 -36.61
C ARG A 837 -45.44 -51.03 -35.91
N PHE A 838 -45.23 -50.66 -34.65
CA PHE A 838 -46.20 -49.90 -33.84
C PHE A 838 -46.11 -48.38 -34.11
N ILE A 839 -44.88 -47.87 -34.33
CA ILE A 839 -44.64 -46.45 -34.66
C ILE A 839 -45.29 -46.07 -36.00
N LYS A 840 -45.26 -46.95 -37.02
CA LYS A 840 -45.92 -46.70 -38.31
C LYS A 840 -47.45 -46.60 -38.23
N LYS A 841 -48.08 -47.27 -37.25
CA LYS A 841 -49.54 -47.27 -37.10
C LYS A 841 -50.06 -46.04 -36.34
N LEU A 842 -49.25 -45.47 -35.44
CA LEU A 842 -49.56 -44.28 -34.66
C LEU A 842 -49.38 -42.96 -35.44
N ILE A 843 -48.53 -42.95 -36.48
CA ILE A 843 -48.32 -41.77 -37.34
C ILE A 843 -49.44 -41.63 -38.40
N GLN A 844 -50.20 -42.68 -38.71
CA GLN A 844 -51.30 -42.63 -39.70
C GLN A 844 -52.68 -42.29 -39.10
N THR A 845 -52.80 -42.01 -37.80
CA THR A 845 -54.09 -41.74 -37.13
C THR A 845 -54.12 -40.49 -36.26
N ASN A 846 -53.21 -39.53 -36.45
CA ASN A 846 -53.30 -38.18 -35.87
C ASN A 846 -52.97 -37.10 -36.90
#